data_AF-A0A1S8T234-F1
#
_entry.id   AF-A0A1S8T234-F1
#
_cell.length_a   1.000
_cell.length_b   1.000
_cell.length_c   1.000
_cell.angle_alpha   90.00
_cell.angle_beta   90.00
_cell.angle_gamma   90.00
#
_symmetry.space_group_name_H-M   'P 1'
#
loop_
_entity.id
_entity.type
_entity.pdbx_description
1 polymer ?
#
loop_
_entity_poly.entity_id
_entity_poly.type
_entity_poly.pdbx_seq_one_letter_code
_entity_poly.pdbx_strand_id
1 'polypeptide(L)'
;MKRKKRGAALIVVIVVFMFVFTVSMAMLSMVASNYKARVTESKRIENLYASDSGLDVAYNVIGKTFDAATKYANLKVQKLEALNYNSFDDGTSIYGQDYIDIQNDIKYFEDDIKDLENISNDLDNWNKNNPDKQKTQSDIENNIAKDEALIKEDKNLQEVLCNEEFKRAFKNFIKEDSSQLGNHENAPASDQLKTSIDNHEYVSEVSLDNAGKINIDDERIQFGFANKNDAPPTLTAEVSNVSESENQTEGISLQNGNQLSFTVYGQQYYDITVTSDFSTGEVNGNSNAPRQLQATYRMLVPNYKDIYFQNSNGNLNQYLATQDRALTIFGNMNVNNVSGLNVNGDIFVQGSDDNSSSDRVYGKYFGGISLNNSGGVTFEKNVITRGTFNIQNTTTPASVTTDIGGNLYARNVYVGKIQGNNSDLASGKTELTISNQVIINNDLALNADNAKINIGDLYGINDENVNSKAESSSSVIVNGNNNSSINITGSAYLMGTAHIATAGDYQTAESGAIKGNYIAYTIPLTDTEKFKYDDPLQLLDGDQAAKEQHFIGYWNGKNPDTGGIVWPHNIDGSINQDKIWSSGVIVYQDNKKIDSAPQVIPSHYDADLENVGHAIYNERVAFATYAYKFGQNTDINDYSNTVKTPSISLIDTSKIPTDYELKNQQNKGEYAIFNGDNTKEIRITKSADGEDRINSSDPNIINIQVGNNGKLKAVIATAGNVSIESDDITINGCIITAESYLNNKIIGGDLNIDANNVKINYDPEVIEMVEAQNTDTFNAVFGGSIVADTDNNSNNTSDTGDGTVNYNLKNFLEDKLWKINK
;
A
#
# COMPACT_ATOMS: atom_id res chain seq x y z
N MET A 1 -117.63 18.91 14.68
CA MET A 1 -116.84 17.81 15.28
C MET A 1 -115.65 17.48 14.38
N LYS A 2 -114.41 17.72 14.82
CA LYS A 2 -113.17 17.35 14.12
C LYS A 2 -113.04 15.82 14.11
N ARG A 3 -113.06 15.18 12.93
CA ARG A 3 -112.70 13.75 12.79
C ARG A 3 -111.23 13.59 13.18
N LYS A 4 -110.98 12.98 14.35
CA LYS A 4 -109.64 12.61 14.83
C LYS A 4 -109.01 11.63 13.82
N LYS A 5 -107.94 12.03 13.13
CA LYS A 5 -107.11 11.15 12.26
C LYS A 5 -106.37 10.13 13.14
N ARG A 6 -107.06 9.08 13.59
CA ARG A 6 -106.49 8.04 14.51
C ARG A 6 -105.52 7.05 13.85
N GLY A 7 -105.20 7.18 12.56
CA GLY A 7 -104.20 6.34 11.88
C GLY A 7 -102.88 7.06 11.52
N ALA A 8 -102.85 8.39 11.55
CA ALA A 8 -101.69 9.15 11.06
C ALA A 8 -100.44 8.97 11.94
N ALA A 9 -100.61 8.86 13.27
CA ALA A 9 -99.49 8.66 14.19
C ALA A 9 -98.81 7.30 14.02
N LEU A 10 -99.59 6.22 13.81
CA LEU A 10 -99.05 4.87 13.59
C LEU A 10 -98.26 4.80 12.27
N ILE A 11 -98.77 5.42 11.20
CA ILE A 11 -98.09 5.50 9.90
C ILE A 11 -96.77 6.25 10.05
N VAL A 12 -96.75 7.38 10.77
CA VAL A 12 -95.50 8.14 11.03
C VAL A 12 -94.50 7.30 11.81
N VAL A 13 -94.93 6.55 12.83
CA VAL A 13 -94.03 5.65 13.58
C VAL A 13 -93.45 4.55 12.67
N ILE A 14 -94.27 3.90 11.83
CA ILE A 14 -93.80 2.88 10.89
C ILE A 14 -92.80 3.47 9.89
N VAL A 15 -93.08 4.65 9.34
CA VAL A 15 -92.16 5.34 8.42
C VAL A 15 -90.84 5.66 9.12
N VAL A 16 -90.87 6.19 10.36
CA VAL A 16 -89.65 6.44 11.15
C VAL A 16 -88.88 5.16 11.42
N PHE A 17 -89.54 4.05 11.78
CA PHE A 17 -88.88 2.75 11.98
C PHE A 17 -88.28 2.20 10.69
N MET A 18 -88.95 2.34 9.53
CA MET A 18 -88.39 1.97 8.23
C MET A 18 -87.13 2.78 7.90
N PHE A 19 -87.14 4.09 8.16
CA PHE A 19 -85.96 4.93 7.99
C PHE A 19 -84.82 4.51 8.91
N VAL A 20 -85.10 4.30 10.21
CA VAL A 20 -84.08 3.85 11.18
C VAL A 20 -83.51 2.49 10.78
N PHE A 21 -84.34 1.50 10.43
CA PHE A 21 -83.88 0.20 9.98
C PHE A 21 -83.02 0.29 8.71
N THR A 22 -83.45 1.07 7.72
CA THR A 22 -82.70 1.22 6.47
C THR A 22 -81.33 1.85 6.72
N VAL A 23 -81.26 2.88 7.57
CA VAL A 23 -79.99 3.54 7.94
C VAL A 23 -79.11 2.61 8.78
N SER A 24 -79.67 1.89 9.75
CA SER A 24 -78.92 0.93 10.57
C SER A 24 -78.35 -0.22 9.72
N MET A 25 -79.11 -0.75 8.76
CA MET A 25 -78.64 -1.81 7.87
C MET A 25 -77.60 -1.30 6.87
N ALA A 26 -77.73 -0.06 6.40
CA ALA A 26 -76.71 0.59 5.58
C ALA A 26 -75.39 0.77 6.35
N MET A 27 -75.43 1.22 7.60
CA MET A 27 -74.26 1.33 8.46
C MET A 27 -73.61 -0.02 8.74
N LEU A 28 -74.40 -1.05 9.08
CA LEU A 28 -73.87 -2.41 9.34
C LEU A 28 -73.20 -3.00 8.08
N SER A 29 -73.81 -2.79 6.91
CA SER A 29 -73.25 -3.22 5.62
C SER A 29 -71.95 -2.50 5.30
N MET A 30 -71.85 -1.20 5.59
CA MET A 30 -70.61 -0.43 5.43
C MET A 30 -69.51 -0.92 6.37
N VAL A 31 -69.82 -1.20 7.63
CA VAL A 31 -68.86 -1.74 8.62
C VAL A 31 -68.38 -3.13 8.22
N ALA A 32 -69.30 -4.02 7.80
CA ALA A 32 -68.95 -5.37 7.34
C ALA A 32 -68.08 -5.33 6.06
N SER A 33 -68.39 -4.43 5.12
CA SER A 33 -67.58 -4.18 3.92
C SER A 33 -66.19 -3.66 4.27
N ASN A 34 -66.09 -2.65 5.14
CA ASN A 34 -64.80 -2.11 5.60
C ASN A 34 -63.96 -3.14 6.34
N TYR A 35 -64.57 -3.97 7.20
CA TYR A 35 -63.87 -5.05 7.88
C TYR A 35 -63.33 -6.06 6.88
N LYS A 36 -64.16 -6.50 5.92
CA LYS A 36 -63.73 -7.42 4.86
C LYS A 36 -62.59 -6.82 4.02
N ALA A 37 -62.69 -5.56 3.63
CA ALA A 37 -61.65 -4.85 2.89
C ALA A 37 -60.32 -4.78 3.67
N ARG A 38 -60.38 -4.48 4.98
CA ARG A 38 -59.19 -4.47 5.84
C ARG A 38 -58.56 -5.85 5.98
N VAL A 39 -59.36 -6.91 6.19
CA VAL A 39 -58.83 -8.28 6.27
C VAL A 39 -58.19 -8.71 4.95
N THR A 40 -58.80 -8.37 3.81
CA THR A 40 -58.21 -8.63 2.49
C THR A 40 -56.91 -7.86 2.30
N GLU A 41 -56.84 -6.59 2.70
CA GLU A 41 -55.60 -5.80 2.59
C GLU A 41 -54.51 -6.31 3.53
N SER A 42 -54.85 -6.67 4.77
CA SER A 42 -53.90 -7.28 5.71
C SER A 42 -53.33 -8.59 5.16
N LYS A 43 -54.18 -9.49 4.63
CA LYS A 43 -53.71 -10.74 3.99
C LYS A 43 -52.88 -10.49 2.74
N ARG A 44 -53.21 -9.46 1.96
CA ARG A 44 -52.44 -9.04 0.79
C ARG A 44 -51.03 -8.59 1.19
N ILE A 45 -50.90 -7.82 2.27
CA ILE A 45 -49.62 -7.34 2.79
C ILE A 45 -48.84 -8.51 3.41
N GLU A 46 -49.50 -9.39 4.15
CA GLU A 46 -48.92 -10.62 4.70
C GLU A 46 -48.34 -11.51 3.60
N ASN A 47 -49.12 -11.79 2.54
CA ASN A 47 -48.63 -12.56 1.39
C ASN A 47 -47.45 -11.88 0.69
N LEU A 48 -47.43 -10.54 0.64
CA LEU A 48 -46.34 -9.78 0.01
C LEU A 48 -45.05 -9.97 0.79
N TYR A 49 -45.08 -9.78 2.11
CA TYR A 49 -43.91 -9.99 2.97
C TYR A 49 -43.46 -11.46 3.00
N ALA A 50 -44.40 -12.40 2.92
CA ALA A 50 -44.08 -13.83 2.81
C ALA A 50 -43.30 -14.15 1.54
N SER A 51 -43.77 -13.66 0.38
CA SER A 51 -43.06 -13.81 -0.89
C SER A 51 -41.70 -13.09 -0.89
N ASP A 52 -41.60 -11.92 -0.24
CA ASP A 52 -40.35 -11.16 -0.16
C ASP A 52 -39.30 -11.90 0.65
N SER A 53 -39.71 -12.46 1.80
CA SER A 53 -38.85 -13.35 2.60
C SER A 53 -38.39 -14.59 1.83
N GLY A 54 -39.18 -15.08 0.87
CA GLY A 54 -38.76 -16.16 -0.01
C GLY A 54 -37.60 -15.78 -0.93
N LEU A 55 -37.57 -14.53 -1.42
CA LEU A 55 -36.46 -14.01 -2.23
C LEU A 55 -35.19 -13.81 -1.37
N ASP A 56 -35.32 -13.34 -0.13
CA ASP A 56 -34.18 -13.25 0.80
C ASP A 56 -33.56 -14.63 1.08
N VAL A 57 -34.40 -15.66 1.24
CA VAL A 57 -33.92 -17.05 1.40
C VAL A 57 -33.20 -17.50 0.13
N ALA A 58 -33.75 -17.22 -1.05
CA ALA A 58 -33.11 -17.56 -2.32
C ALA A 58 -31.74 -16.88 -2.48
N TYR A 59 -31.60 -15.60 -2.10
CA TYR A 59 -30.31 -14.90 -2.11
C TYR A 59 -29.26 -15.61 -1.24
N ASN A 60 -29.65 -16.04 -0.04
CA ASN A 60 -28.77 -16.80 0.85
C ASN A 60 -28.40 -18.18 0.26
N VAL A 61 -29.35 -18.88 -0.37
CA VAL A 61 -29.08 -20.14 -1.09
C VAL A 61 -28.06 -19.89 -2.19
N ILE A 62 -28.25 -18.87 -3.02
CA ILE A 62 -27.30 -18.51 -4.10
C ILE A 62 -25.90 -18.26 -3.54
N GLY A 63 -25.78 -17.49 -2.46
CA GLY A 63 -24.50 -17.21 -1.82
C GLY A 63 -23.82 -18.46 -1.24
N LYS A 64 -24.59 -19.37 -0.65
CA LYS A 64 -24.07 -20.65 -0.12
C LYS A 64 -23.69 -21.63 -1.22
N THR A 65 -24.47 -21.72 -2.29
CA THR A 65 -24.13 -22.53 -3.47
C THR A 65 -22.87 -21.98 -4.15
N PHE A 66 -22.67 -20.66 -4.18
CA PHE A 66 -21.44 -20.05 -4.68
C PHE A 66 -20.22 -20.50 -3.85
N ASP A 67 -20.28 -20.43 -2.52
CA ASP A 67 -19.20 -20.89 -1.62
C ASP A 67 -18.90 -22.40 -1.79
N ALA A 68 -19.94 -23.21 -2.01
CA ALA A 68 -19.75 -24.62 -2.30
C ALA A 68 -19.10 -24.86 -3.67
N ALA A 69 -19.48 -24.08 -4.68
CA ALA A 69 -18.92 -24.16 -6.02
C ALA A 69 -17.44 -23.77 -6.04
N THR A 70 -17.03 -22.75 -5.30
CA THR A 70 -15.61 -22.37 -5.18
C THR A 70 -14.79 -23.44 -4.48
N LYS A 71 -15.31 -24.04 -3.40
CA LYS A 71 -14.67 -25.17 -2.71
C LYS A 71 -14.52 -26.38 -3.62
N TYR A 72 -15.58 -26.75 -4.33
CA TYR A 72 -15.55 -27.84 -5.31
C TYR A 72 -14.50 -27.60 -6.39
N ALA A 73 -14.45 -26.38 -6.94
CA ALA A 73 -13.50 -26.01 -7.97
C ALA A 73 -12.05 -26.03 -7.46
N ASN A 74 -11.79 -25.56 -6.24
CA ASN A 74 -10.47 -25.64 -5.62
C ASN A 74 -10.00 -27.09 -5.44
N LEU A 75 -10.86 -27.98 -4.96
CA LEU A 75 -10.52 -29.41 -4.82
C LEU A 75 -10.19 -30.06 -6.18
N LYS A 76 -10.77 -29.56 -7.28
CA LYS A 76 -10.44 -30.01 -8.63
C LYS A 76 -9.09 -29.50 -9.09
N VAL A 77 -8.78 -28.23 -8.83
CA VAL A 77 -7.44 -27.67 -9.09
C VAL A 77 -6.37 -28.39 -8.28
N GLN A 78 -6.59 -28.62 -6.99
CA GLN A 78 -5.63 -29.36 -6.14
C GLN A 78 -5.36 -30.78 -6.65
N LYS A 79 -6.38 -31.45 -7.20
CA LYS A 79 -6.20 -32.75 -7.86
C LYS A 79 -5.36 -32.64 -9.13
N LEU A 80 -5.56 -31.58 -9.91
CA LEU A 80 -4.75 -31.30 -11.10
C LEU A 80 -3.29 -31.00 -10.71
N GLU A 81 -3.07 -30.14 -9.73
CA GLU A 81 -1.75 -29.78 -9.20
C GLU A 81 -1.02 -30.95 -8.52
N ALA A 82 -1.74 -31.95 -8.03
CA ALA A 82 -1.14 -33.18 -7.50
C ALA A 82 -0.58 -34.11 -8.60
N LEU A 83 -0.88 -33.85 -9.88
CA LEU A 83 -0.31 -34.59 -11.00
C LEU A 83 1.16 -34.19 -11.20
N ASN A 84 1.99 -35.17 -11.54
CA ASN A 84 3.40 -34.97 -11.90
C ASN A 84 3.71 -35.70 -13.21
N TYR A 85 4.95 -35.59 -13.68
CA TYR A 85 5.43 -36.22 -14.91
C TYR A 85 5.28 -37.76 -14.97
N ASN A 86 5.12 -38.45 -13.84
CA ASN A 86 4.85 -39.90 -13.79
C ASN A 86 3.36 -40.25 -13.58
N SER A 87 2.49 -39.25 -13.45
CA SER A 87 1.07 -39.47 -13.25
C SER A 87 0.41 -39.97 -14.53
N PHE A 88 -0.71 -40.68 -14.35
CA PHE A 88 -1.61 -41.04 -15.45
C PHE A 88 -2.88 -40.20 -15.32
N ASP A 89 -3.41 -39.72 -16.44
CA ASP A 89 -4.70 -39.04 -16.46
C ASP A 89 -5.81 -40.01 -16.04
N ASP A 90 -6.51 -39.67 -14.95
CA ASP A 90 -7.63 -40.45 -14.44
C ASP A 90 -8.96 -40.10 -15.14
N GLY A 91 -8.95 -39.11 -16.04
CA GLY A 91 -10.08 -38.66 -16.84
C GLY A 91 -11.11 -37.86 -16.04
N THR A 92 -10.77 -37.37 -14.85
CA THR A 92 -11.67 -36.57 -13.99
C THR A 92 -11.65 -35.07 -14.31
N SER A 93 -10.67 -34.62 -15.10
CA SER A 93 -10.58 -33.31 -15.73
C SER A 93 -10.27 -33.50 -17.22
N ILE A 94 -10.73 -32.58 -18.07
CA ILE A 94 -10.36 -32.54 -19.49
C ILE A 94 -8.92 -32.03 -19.71
N TYR A 95 -8.34 -31.39 -18.69
CA TYR A 95 -7.00 -30.80 -18.71
C TYR A 95 -5.95 -31.69 -18.06
N GLY A 96 -6.32 -32.88 -17.58
CA GLY A 96 -5.42 -33.79 -16.87
C GLY A 96 -4.21 -34.20 -17.71
N GLN A 97 -4.44 -34.65 -18.94
CA GLN A 97 -3.35 -35.01 -19.85
C GLN A 97 -2.51 -33.79 -20.25
N ASP A 98 -3.14 -32.64 -20.52
CA ASP A 98 -2.44 -31.40 -20.89
C ASP A 98 -1.49 -30.97 -19.75
N TYR A 99 -1.94 -31.03 -18.50
CA TYR A 99 -1.10 -30.70 -17.34
C TYR A 99 0.10 -31.65 -17.20
N ILE A 100 -0.11 -32.96 -17.40
CA ILE A 100 0.96 -33.97 -17.40
C ILE A 100 1.95 -33.71 -18.53
N ASP A 101 1.49 -33.35 -19.72
CA ASP A 101 2.34 -33.04 -20.86
C ASP A 101 3.23 -31.82 -20.59
N ILE A 102 2.70 -30.78 -19.95
CA ILE A 102 3.51 -29.62 -19.52
C ILE A 102 4.53 -30.02 -18.44
N GLN A 103 4.14 -30.86 -17.46
CA GLN A 103 5.07 -31.37 -16.44
C GLN A 103 6.21 -32.19 -17.06
N ASN A 104 5.92 -32.97 -18.10
CA ASN A 104 6.95 -33.72 -18.84
C ASN A 104 7.93 -32.79 -19.56
N ASP A 105 7.44 -31.67 -20.11
CA ASP A 105 8.27 -30.70 -20.83
C ASP A 105 9.20 -29.93 -19.89
N ILE A 106 8.65 -29.43 -18.77
CA ILE A 106 9.44 -28.82 -17.69
C ILE A 106 10.53 -29.78 -17.22
N LYS A 107 10.17 -31.05 -16.95
CA LYS A 107 11.11 -32.07 -16.50
C LYS A 107 12.23 -32.31 -17.51
N TYR A 108 11.92 -32.28 -18.81
CA TYR A 108 12.90 -32.41 -19.89
C TYR A 108 13.91 -31.27 -19.83
N PHE A 109 13.45 -30.01 -19.78
CA PHE A 109 14.34 -28.85 -19.76
C PHE A 109 15.17 -28.79 -18.47
N GLU A 110 14.59 -29.16 -17.32
CA GLU A 110 15.35 -29.28 -16.07
C GLU A 110 16.48 -30.31 -16.15
N ASP A 111 16.25 -31.45 -16.81
CA ASP A 111 17.30 -32.45 -17.02
C ASP A 111 18.36 -31.96 -18.02
N ASP A 112 17.98 -31.24 -19.09
CA ASP A 112 18.94 -30.69 -20.06
C ASP A 112 19.82 -29.61 -19.42
N ILE A 113 19.24 -28.71 -18.62
CA ILE A 113 20.00 -27.71 -17.84
C ILE A 113 21.02 -28.40 -16.95
N LYS A 114 20.60 -29.43 -16.20
CA LYS A 114 21.51 -30.18 -15.32
C LYS A 114 22.65 -30.86 -16.09
N ASP A 115 22.36 -31.41 -17.27
CA ASP A 115 23.38 -31.98 -18.13
C ASP A 115 24.33 -30.90 -18.67
N LEU A 116 23.83 -29.73 -19.05
CA LEU A 116 24.61 -28.57 -19.49
C LEU A 116 25.51 -28.00 -18.38
N GLU A 117 25.02 -27.91 -17.14
CA GLU A 117 25.81 -27.51 -15.97
C GLU A 117 26.94 -28.51 -15.69
N ASN A 118 26.66 -29.82 -15.79
CA ASN A 118 27.68 -30.86 -15.66
C ASN A 118 28.76 -30.73 -16.74
N ILE A 119 28.39 -30.37 -17.98
CA ILE A 119 29.34 -30.10 -19.07
C ILE A 119 30.16 -28.84 -18.77
N SER A 120 29.52 -27.77 -18.30
CA SER A 120 30.15 -26.50 -17.92
C SER A 120 31.28 -26.71 -16.91
N ASN A 121 31.04 -27.54 -15.89
CA ASN A 121 31.98 -27.81 -14.81
C ASN A 121 33.27 -28.54 -15.25
N ASP A 122 33.27 -29.28 -16.36
CA ASP A 122 34.45 -29.97 -16.89
C ASP A 122 34.54 -29.88 -18.43
N LEU A 123 34.37 -28.65 -18.95
CA LEU A 123 34.26 -28.36 -20.37
C LEU A 123 35.47 -28.86 -21.18
N ASP A 124 36.68 -28.71 -20.61
CA ASP A 124 37.92 -29.12 -21.27
C ASP A 124 37.99 -30.64 -21.50
N ASN A 125 37.59 -31.46 -20.52
CA ASN A 125 37.57 -32.91 -20.71
C ASN A 125 36.41 -33.34 -21.61
N TRP A 126 35.24 -32.70 -21.48
CA TRP A 126 34.11 -32.98 -22.36
C TRP A 126 34.45 -32.70 -23.83
N ASN A 127 35.09 -31.56 -24.14
CA ASN A 127 35.52 -31.20 -25.50
C ASN A 127 36.62 -32.13 -26.03
N LYS A 128 37.54 -32.62 -25.18
CA LYS A 128 38.53 -33.64 -25.58
C LYS A 128 37.87 -34.97 -25.95
N ASN A 129 36.82 -35.37 -25.22
CA ASN A 129 36.09 -36.60 -25.45
C ASN A 129 35.07 -36.48 -26.60
N ASN A 130 34.68 -35.26 -26.99
CA ASN A 130 33.72 -34.96 -28.05
C ASN A 130 34.29 -33.98 -29.10
N PRO A 131 35.34 -34.35 -29.85
CA PRO A 131 36.04 -33.45 -30.76
C PRO A 131 35.17 -32.89 -31.90
N ASP A 132 34.12 -33.62 -32.29
CA ASP A 132 33.20 -33.20 -33.37
C ASP A 132 32.02 -32.34 -32.88
N LYS A 133 31.92 -32.08 -31.56
CA LYS A 133 30.80 -31.34 -30.94
C LYS A 133 31.29 -30.28 -29.96
N GLN A 134 32.43 -29.66 -30.24
CA GLN A 134 33.01 -28.68 -29.32
C GLN A 134 32.01 -27.58 -28.96
N LYS A 135 31.89 -27.31 -27.66
CA LYS A 135 31.05 -26.25 -27.09
C LYS A 135 31.94 -25.19 -26.46
N THR A 136 31.53 -23.93 -26.57
CA THR A 136 32.11 -22.84 -25.77
C THR A 136 31.29 -22.62 -24.50
N GLN A 137 31.90 -21.96 -23.51
CA GLN A 137 31.20 -21.56 -22.28
C GLN A 137 29.93 -20.73 -22.59
N SER A 138 30.04 -19.79 -23.53
CA SER A 138 28.90 -18.94 -23.93
C SER A 138 27.80 -19.75 -24.62
N ASP A 139 28.12 -20.78 -25.39
CA ASP A 139 27.11 -21.65 -26.00
C ASP A 139 26.31 -22.40 -24.92
N ILE A 140 26.95 -22.80 -23.83
CA ILE A 140 26.29 -23.49 -22.71
C ILE A 140 25.37 -22.52 -21.97
N GLU A 141 25.88 -21.35 -21.59
CA GLU A 141 25.11 -20.30 -20.90
C GLU A 141 23.89 -19.85 -21.71
N ASN A 142 24.04 -19.69 -23.03
CA ASN A 142 22.93 -19.32 -23.92
C ASN A 142 21.85 -20.43 -24.01
N ASN A 143 22.24 -21.71 -23.95
CA ASN A 143 21.26 -22.81 -23.98
C ASN A 143 20.52 -22.90 -22.64
N ILE A 144 21.24 -22.80 -21.50
CA ILE A 144 20.62 -22.77 -20.17
C ILE A 144 19.59 -21.64 -20.09
N ALA A 145 19.97 -20.41 -20.48
CA ALA A 145 19.05 -19.27 -20.45
C ALA A 145 17.81 -19.45 -21.34
N LYS A 146 17.95 -20.20 -22.43
CA LYS A 146 16.82 -20.52 -23.33
C LYS A 146 15.89 -21.56 -22.68
N ASP A 147 16.45 -22.61 -22.08
CA ASP A 147 15.66 -23.65 -21.42
C ASP A 147 14.96 -23.11 -20.17
N GLU A 148 15.60 -22.23 -19.40
CA GLU A 148 14.97 -21.49 -18.29
C GLU A 148 13.80 -20.62 -18.75
N ALA A 149 13.92 -19.98 -19.91
CA ALA A 149 12.84 -19.18 -20.49
C ALA A 149 11.64 -20.05 -20.92
N LEU A 150 11.90 -21.25 -21.48
CA LEU A 150 10.86 -22.22 -21.85
C LEU A 150 10.16 -22.79 -20.61
N ILE A 151 10.91 -23.18 -19.58
CA ILE A 151 10.34 -23.61 -18.28
C ILE A 151 9.41 -22.53 -17.71
N LYS A 152 9.79 -21.25 -17.84
CA LYS A 152 8.96 -20.14 -17.38
C LYS A 152 7.67 -20.01 -18.19
N GLU A 153 7.73 -20.16 -19.52
CA GLU A 153 6.56 -20.16 -20.40
C GLU A 153 5.61 -21.32 -20.04
N ASP A 154 6.15 -22.51 -19.83
CA ASP A 154 5.40 -23.71 -19.46
C ASP A 154 4.72 -23.56 -18.10
N LYS A 155 5.44 -23.07 -17.08
CA LYS A 155 4.86 -22.79 -15.76
C LYS A 155 3.75 -21.76 -15.80
N ASN A 156 3.91 -20.70 -16.60
CA ASN A 156 2.84 -19.72 -16.81
C ASN A 156 1.60 -20.39 -17.42
N LEU A 157 1.78 -21.25 -18.43
CA LEU A 157 0.66 -21.97 -19.04
C LEU A 157 -0.03 -22.93 -18.05
N GLN A 158 0.73 -23.58 -17.15
CA GLN A 158 0.15 -24.40 -16.07
C GLN A 158 -0.78 -23.58 -15.17
N GLU A 159 -0.38 -22.37 -14.80
CA GLU A 159 -1.24 -21.49 -13.98
C GLU A 159 -2.53 -21.11 -14.70
N VAL A 160 -2.44 -20.79 -15.99
CA VAL A 160 -3.62 -20.50 -16.82
C VAL A 160 -4.51 -21.73 -16.91
N LEU A 161 -3.94 -22.92 -17.11
CA LEU A 161 -4.68 -24.18 -17.17
C LEU A 161 -5.40 -24.49 -15.84
N CYS A 162 -4.74 -24.26 -14.70
CA CYS A 162 -5.37 -24.37 -13.38
C CYS A 162 -6.54 -23.40 -13.20
N ASN A 163 -6.41 -22.16 -13.69
CA ASN A 163 -7.49 -21.19 -13.65
C ASN A 163 -8.69 -21.62 -14.51
N GLU A 164 -8.45 -22.16 -15.70
CA GLU A 164 -9.53 -22.64 -16.56
C GLU A 164 -10.17 -23.92 -16.01
N GLU A 165 -9.41 -24.81 -15.37
CA GLU A 165 -9.96 -25.94 -14.60
C GLU A 165 -10.87 -25.45 -13.47
N PHE A 166 -10.46 -24.42 -12.74
CA PHE A 166 -11.27 -23.81 -11.69
C PHE A 166 -12.60 -23.28 -12.24
N LYS A 167 -12.56 -22.45 -13.28
CA LYS A 167 -13.77 -21.91 -13.93
C LYS A 167 -14.67 -23.03 -14.44
N ARG A 168 -14.10 -24.05 -15.08
CA ARG A 168 -14.82 -25.22 -15.61
C ARG A 168 -15.53 -25.97 -14.48
N ALA A 169 -14.82 -26.32 -13.41
CA ALA A 169 -15.35 -27.03 -12.27
C ALA A 169 -16.43 -26.21 -11.53
N PHE A 170 -16.21 -24.90 -11.36
CA PHE A 170 -17.19 -23.98 -10.79
C PHE A 170 -18.48 -23.97 -11.62
N LYS A 171 -18.37 -23.81 -12.94
CA LYS A 171 -19.51 -23.82 -13.86
C LYS A 171 -20.28 -25.14 -13.79
N ASN A 172 -19.56 -26.27 -13.85
CA ASN A 172 -20.15 -27.60 -13.75
C ASN A 172 -20.85 -27.84 -12.41
N PHE A 173 -20.39 -27.18 -11.34
CA PHE A 173 -21.08 -27.22 -10.06
C PHE A 173 -22.38 -26.41 -10.08
N ILE A 174 -22.39 -25.21 -10.64
CA ILE A 174 -23.58 -24.35 -10.69
C ILE A 174 -24.65 -24.96 -11.61
N LYS A 175 -24.27 -25.29 -12.83
CA LYS A 175 -25.10 -25.86 -13.89
C LYS A 175 -24.21 -26.65 -14.84
N GLU A 176 -24.37 -27.97 -14.83
CA GLU A 176 -23.54 -28.90 -15.59
C GLU A 176 -23.53 -28.57 -17.08
N ASP A 177 -22.32 -28.44 -17.64
CA ASP A 177 -22.11 -28.41 -19.08
C ASP A 177 -21.54 -29.76 -19.54
N SER A 178 -22.43 -30.60 -20.08
CA SER A 178 -22.07 -31.93 -20.58
C SER A 178 -20.94 -31.94 -21.62
N SER A 179 -20.66 -30.81 -22.29
CA SER A 179 -19.56 -30.69 -23.26
C SER A 179 -18.18 -30.46 -22.61
N GLN A 180 -18.15 -30.15 -21.31
CA GLN A 180 -16.97 -29.79 -20.53
C GLN A 180 -16.77 -30.74 -19.33
N LEU A 181 -17.39 -31.93 -19.36
CA LEU A 181 -17.21 -32.97 -18.33
C LEU A 181 -16.07 -33.91 -18.69
N GLY A 182 -15.23 -34.23 -17.70
CA GLY A 182 -14.28 -35.34 -17.82
C GLY A 182 -15.01 -36.67 -18.00
N ASN A 183 -14.40 -37.61 -18.74
CA ASN A 183 -15.00 -38.93 -19.02
C ASN A 183 -15.34 -39.73 -17.75
N HIS A 184 -14.64 -39.47 -16.65
CA HIS A 184 -14.86 -40.09 -15.34
C HIS A 184 -15.25 -39.07 -14.26
N GLU A 185 -15.63 -37.86 -14.66
CA GLU A 185 -16.07 -36.83 -13.73
C GLU A 185 -17.49 -37.11 -13.24
N ASN A 186 -17.65 -37.23 -11.93
CA ASN A 186 -18.96 -37.30 -11.28
C ASN A 186 -19.33 -35.91 -10.73
N ALA A 187 -19.78 -35.03 -11.62
CA ALA A 187 -20.24 -33.68 -11.28
C ALA A 187 -21.54 -33.70 -10.43
N PRO A 188 -21.89 -32.59 -9.77
CA PRO A 188 -23.17 -32.43 -9.05
C PRO A 188 -24.38 -32.54 -9.98
N ALA A 189 -25.60 -32.40 -9.45
CA ALA A 189 -26.81 -32.47 -10.26
C ALA A 189 -26.77 -31.49 -11.45
N SER A 190 -27.38 -31.86 -12.58
CA SER A 190 -27.29 -31.12 -13.85
C SER A 190 -27.64 -29.63 -13.78
N ASP A 191 -28.42 -29.22 -12.77
CA ASP A 191 -28.71 -27.82 -12.44
C ASP A 191 -28.79 -27.67 -10.92
N GLN A 192 -27.63 -27.77 -10.25
CA GLN A 192 -27.51 -27.78 -8.78
C GLN A 192 -28.07 -26.50 -8.16
N LEU A 193 -27.77 -25.33 -8.73
CA LEU A 193 -28.25 -24.06 -8.20
C LEU A 193 -29.78 -23.95 -8.27
N LYS A 194 -30.36 -24.31 -9.41
CA LYS A 194 -31.83 -24.35 -9.56
C LYS A 194 -32.46 -25.32 -8.58
N THR A 195 -31.89 -26.52 -8.45
CA THR A 195 -32.41 -27.57 -7.55
C THR A 195 -32.36 -27.12 -6.09
N SER A 196 -31.26 -26.49 -5.68
CA SER A 196 -31.07 -25.91 -4.35
C SER A 196 -32.15 -24.87 -4.04
N ILE A 197 -32.40 -23.93 -4.96
CA ILE A 197 -33.43 -22.89 -4.78
C ILE A 197 -34.85 -23.49 -4.74
N ASP A 198 -35.19 -24.38 -5.68
CA ASP A 198 -36.54 -24.97 -5.78
C ASP A 198 -36.89 -25.85 -4.57
N ASN A 199 -35.90 -26.57 -4.02
CA ASN A 199 -36.10 -27.46 -2.86
C ASN A 199 -35.93 -26.76 -1.51
N HIS A 200 -35.43 -25.52 -1.50
CA HIS A 200 -35.02 -24.79 -0.29
C HIS A 200 -33.86 -25.46 0.44
N GLU A 201 -32.89 -25.94 -0.33
CA GLU A 201 -31.70 -26.62 0.13
C GLU A 201 -30.47 -25.79 -0.23
N TYR A 202 -29.40 -25.93 0.54
CA TYR A 202 -28.08 -25.42 0.18
C TYR A 202 -27.04 -26.47 0.49
N VAL A 203 -25.94 -26.41 -0.25
CA VAL A 203 -24.79 -27.28 0.01
C VAL A 203 -24.09 -26.76 1.27
N SER A 204 -24.18 -27.54 2.34
CA SER A 204 -23.61 -27.22 3.65
C SER A 204 -22.13 -27.53 3.73
N GLU A 205 -21.69 -28.57 3.03
CA GLU A 205 -20.30 -29.04 3.04
C GLU A 205 -19.91 -29.62 1.68
N VAL A 206 -18.67 -29.36 1.29
CA VAL A 206 -17.98 -30.03 0.17
C VAL A 206 -16.65 -30.55 0.72
N SER A 207 -16.46 -31.86 0.72
CA SER A 207 -15.31 -32.52 1.35
C SER A 207 -14.75 -33.65 0.50
N LEU A 208 -13.51 -34.06 0.80
CA LEU A 208 -12.89 -35.25 0.23
C LEU A 208 -13.08 -36.44 1.17
N ASP A 209 -13.51 -37.58 0.64
CA ASP A 209 -13.45 -38.83 1.39
C ASP A 209 -12.06 -39.46 1.40
N ASN A 210 -11.90 -40.52 2.20
CA ASN A 210 -10.63 -41.26 2.32
C ASN A 210 -10.16 -41.91 1.01
N ALA A 211 -11.01 -41.98 -0.03
CA ALA A 211 -10.68 -42.48 -1.35
C ALA A 211 -10.42 -41.33 -2.36
N GLY A 212 -10.40 -40.08 -1.91
CA GLY A 212 -10.20 -38.90 -2.73
C GLY A 212 -11.41 -38.52 -3.59
N LYS A 213 -12.60 -39.06 -3.31
CA LYS A 213 -13.84 -38.68 -3.98
C LYS A 213 -14.45 -37.46 -3.30
N ILE A 214 -14.99 -36.54 -4.10
CA ILE A 214 -15.67 -35.34 -3.57
C ILE A 214 -17.09 -35.73 -3.13
N ASN A 215 -17.42 -35.43 -1.88
CA ASN A 215 -18.75 -35.56 -1.31
C ASN A 215 -19.39 -34.18 -1.13
N ILE A 216 -20.71 -34.15 -1.26
CA ILE A 216 -21.55 -32.95 -1.20
C ILE A 216 -22.70 -33.26 -0.26
N ASP A 217 -22.82 -32.48 0.81
CA ASP A 217 -23.89 -32.63 1.80
C ASP A 217 -24.86 -31.45 1.72
N ASP A 218 -26.11 -31.74 1.38
CA ASP A 218 -27.19 -30.76 1.29
C ASP A 218 -27.94 -30.63 2.63
N GLU A 219 -28.21 -29.39 3.05
CA GLU A 219 -29.06 -29.07 4.19
C GLU A 219 -30.30 -28.30 3.74
N ARG A 220 -31.44 -28.62 4.34
CA ARG A 220 -32.71 -27.96 4.07
C ARG A 220 -32.93 -26.76 4.99
N ILE A 221 -33.26 -25.62 4.40
CA ILE A 221 -33.62 -24.41 5.14
C ILE A 221 -35.01 -24.58 5.73
N GLN A 222 -35.10 -24.46 7.06
CA GLN A 222 -36.38 -24.35 7.74
C GLN A 222 -36.81 -22.89 7.82
N PHE A 223 -37.79 -22.51 7.01
CA PHE A 223 -38.40 -21.18 7.05
C PHE A 223 -39.90 -21.28 6.78
N GLY A 224 -40.69 -20.38 7.38
CA GLY A 224 -42.15 -20.42 7.35
C GLY A 224 -42.79 -19.83 8.61
N PHE A 225 -44.12 -19.73 8.64
CA PHE A 225 -44.85 -19.09 9.75
C PHE A 225 -45.11 -20.06 10.92
N ALA A 226 -44.82 -19.61 12.15
CA ALA A 226 -44.89 -20.43 13.37
C ALA A 226 -46.29 -20.94 13.77
N ASN A 227 -47.37 -20.48 13.11
CA ASN A 227 -48.75 -20.84 13.46
C ASN A 227 -49.47 -21.55 12.30
N LYS A 228 -49.60 -22.88 12.44
CA LYS A 228 -50.58 -23.80 11.79
C LYS A 228 -50.80 -23.68 10.27
N ASN A 229 -50.39 -24.75 9.56
CA ASN A 229 -50.85 -25.20 8.23
C ASN A 229 -50.40 -24.43 6.98
N ASP A 230 -49.74 -23.27 7.08
CA ASP A 230 -49.24 -22.59 5.89
C ASP A 230 -47.83 -23.10 5.51
N ALA A 231 -47.69 -23.63 4.29
CA ALA A 231 -46.42 -24.07 3.70
C ALA A 231 -45.50 -22.86 3.42
N PRO A 232 -44.16 -23.02 3.38
CA PRO A 232 -43.27 -21.94 2.93
C PRO A 232 -43.64 -21.43 1.52
N PRO A 233 -43.24 -20.19 1.17
CA PRO A 233 -43.30 -19.71 -0.21
C PRO A 233 -42.73 -20.75 -1.17
N THR A 234 -43.40 -20.97 -2.29
CA THR A 234 -42.87 -21.83 -3.35
C THR A 234 -41.89 -21.01 -4.17
N LEU A 235 -40.64 -21.49 -4.25
CA LEU A 235 -39.61 -20.89 -5.08
C LEU A 235 -39.51 -21.61 -6.43
N THR A 236 -39.22 -20.84 -7.48
CA THR A 236 -38.92 -21.38 -8.80
C THR A 236 -37.80 -20.56 -9.42
N ALA A 237 -36.67 -21.21 -9.72
CA ALA A 237 -35.51 -20.59 -10.33
C ALA A 237 -35.37 -20.91 -11.82
N GLU A 238 -34.89 -19.93 -12.58
CA GLU A 238 -34.39 -20.08 -13.94
C GLU A 238 -32.93 -19.60 -13.96
N VAL A 239 -31.99 -20.52 -14.23
CA VAL A 239 -30.56 -20.21 -14.37
C VAL A 239 -30.22 -20.20 -15.86
N SER A 240 -29.72 -19.07 -16.37
CA SER A 240 -29.33 -18.94 -17.77
C SER A 240 -28.21 -19.91 -18.14
N ASN A 241 -27.93 -20.06 -19.43
CA ASN A 241 -26.63 -20.57 -19.84
C ASN A 241 -25.56 -19.50 -19.58
N VAL A 242 -24.30 -19.92 -19.48
CA VAL A 242 -23.17 -18.99 -19.33
C VAL A 242 -23.14 -18.03 -20.51
N SER A 243 -23.06 -16.74 -20.20
CA SER A 243 -22.69 -15.70 -21.15
C SER A 243 -21.21 -15.39 -20.98
N GLU A 244 -20.50 -15.16 -22.09
CA GLU A 244 -19.05 -14.96 -22.09
C GLU A 244 -18.63 -13.79 -22.98
N SER A 245 -17.52 -13.14 -22.63
CA SER A 245 -16.82 -12.19 -23.50
C SER A 245 -15.96 -12.90 -24.54
N GLU A 246 -15.14 -12.17 -25.30
CA GLU A 246 -14.21 -12.79 -26.26
C GLU A 246 -13.27 -13.80 -25.59
N ASN A 247 -13.09 -14.94 -26.23
CA ASN A 247 -12.19 -16.02 -25.81
C ASN A 247 -10.87 -15.92 -26.55
N GLN A 248 -9.80 -16.40 -25.93
CA GLN A 248 -8.48 -16.49 -26.55
C GLN A 248 -8.01 -17.94 -26.62
N THR A 249 -7.00 -18.21 -27.44
CA THR A 249 -6.35 -19.50 -27.49
C THR A 249 -4.92 -19.31 -27.01
N GLU A 250 -4.58 -20.00 -25.93
CA GLU A 250 -3.22 -20.03 -25.38
C GLU A 250 -2.64 -21.43 -25.55
N GLY A 251 -1.32 -21.50 -25.65
CA GLY A 251 -0.63 -22.76 -25.90
C GLY A 251 0.86 -22.61 -26.11
N ILE A 252 1.56 -23.73 -25.98
CA ILE A 252 3.01 -23.86 -26.13
C ILE A 252 3.35 -24.94 -27.16
N SER A 253 4.60 -24.90 -27.63
CA SER A 253 5.17 -25.99 -28.42
C SER A 253 6.02 -26.85 -27.50
N LEU A 254 5.60 -28.09 -27.28
CA LEU A 254 6.33 -29.05 -26.46
C LEU A 254 7.63 -29.48 -27.15
N GLN A 255 8.62 -29.90 -26.38
CA GLN A 255 9.90 -30.36 -26.90
C GLN A 255 9.78 -31.50 -27.92
N ASN A 256 8.80 -32.39 -27.75
CA ASN A 256 8.54 -33.50 -28.66
C ASN A 256 7.99 -33.07 -30.03
N GLY A 257 7.78 -31.76 -30.24
CA GLY A 257 7.25 -31.16 -31.47
C GLY A 257 5.74 -31.11 -31.55
N ASN A 258 5.03 -31.57 -30.51
CA ASN A 258 3.58 -31.42 -30.42
C ASN A 258 3.21 -30.00 -29.95
N GLN A 259 2.06 -29.52 -30.41
CA GLN A 259 1.52 -28.23 -29.98
C GLN A 259 0.39 -28.48 -28.99
N LEU A 260 0.52 -27.92 -27.79
CA LEU A 260 -0.51 -27.94 -26.76
C LEU A 260 -1.23 -26.60 -26.79
N SER A 261 -2.56 -26.61 -26.82
CA SER A 261 -3.35 -25.38 -26.86
C SER A 261 -4.76 -25.61 -26.32
N PHE A 262 -5.27 -24.66 -25.55
CA PHE A 262 -6.62 -24.67 -25.01
C PHE A 262 -7.26 -23.29 -25.08
N THR A 263 -8.58 -23.26 -24.89
CA THR A 263 -9.36 -22.02 -24.90
C THR A 263 -9.31 -21.38 -23.52
N VAL A 264 -8.91 -20.11 -23.47
CA VAL A 264 -8.97 -19.27 -22.28
C VAL A 264 -10.23 -18.43 -22.36
N TYR A 265 -11.13 -18.65 -21.42
CA TYR A 265 -12.41 -17.96 -21.39
C TYR A 265 -12.28 -16.60 -20.72
N GLY A 266 -12.83 -15.57 -21.37
CA GLY A 266 -12.95 -14.23 -20.80
C GLY A 266 -13.95 -14.17 -19.64
N GLN A 267 -14.47 -12.97 -19.33
CA GLN A 267 -15.43 -12.81 -18.24
C GLN A 267 -16.72 -13.58 -18.53
N GLN A 268 -17.09 -14.46 -17.60
CA GLN A 268 -18.27 -15.34 -17.70
C GLN A 268 -19.28 -15.03 -16.60
N TYR A 269 -20.58 -15.14 -16.90
CA TYR A 269 -21.63 -14.93 -15.91
C TYR A 269 -22.92 -15.71 -16.18
N TYR A 270 -23.71 -15.90 -15.11
CA TYR A 270 -25.07 -16.42 -15.12
C TYR A 270 -26.06 -15.31 -14.75
N ASP A 271 -27.18 -15.24 -15.46
CA ASP A 271 -28.36 -14.51 -15.01
C ASP A 271 -29.32 -15.51 -14.35
N ILE A 272 -29.69 -15.24 -13.10
CA ILE A 272 -30.52 -16.10 -12.26
C ILE A 272 -31.81 -15.36 -11.96
N THR A 273 -32.94 -15.90 -12.39
CA THR A 273 -34.26 -15.33 -12.09
C THR A 273 -34.98 -16.22 -11.09
N VAL A 274 -35.34 -15.66 -9.93
CA VAL A 274 -36.08 -16.37 -8.89
C VAL A 274 -37.48 -15.79 -8.77
N THR A 275 -38.48 -16.67 -8.80
CA THR A 275 -39.87 -16.33 -8.55
C THR A 275 -40.31 -16.93 -7.22
N SER A 276 -40.87 -16.10 -6.33
CA SER A 276 -41.44 -16.52 -5.04
C SER A 276 -42.95 -16.33 -5.03
N ASP A 277 -43.71 -17.40 -4.82
CA ASP A 277 -45.16 -17.41 -4.78
C ASP A 277 -45.68 -17.81 -3.38
N PHE A 278 -46.57 -17.01 -2.80
CA PHE A 278 -47.19 -17.32 -1.52
C PHE A 278 -48.66 -16.92 -1.43
N SER A 279 -49.42 -17.74 -0.68
CA SER A 279 -50.85 -17.60 -0.45
C SER A 279 -51.25 -18.19 0.91
N THR A 280 -51.73 -17.39 1.85
CA THR A 280 -52.40 -17.88 3.08
C THR A 280 -53.61 -18.77 2.78
N GLY A 281 -53.83 -19.82 3.57
CA GLY A 281 -55.02 -20.69 3.47
C GLY A 281 -56.39 -19.99 3.65
N GLU A 282 -57.45 -20.64 3.16
CA GLU A 282 -58.82 -20.13 3.26
C GLU A 282 -59.31 -20.05 4.72
N VAL A 283 -59.82 -18.88 5.11
CA VAL A 283 -60.68 -18.74 6.30
C VAL A 283 -62.02 -18.19 5.82
N ASN A 284 -63.05 -19.04 5.84
CA ASN A 284 -64.45 -18.69 5.53
C ASN A 284 -64.70 -18.12 4.12
N GLY A 285 -64.25 -18.82 3.06
CA GLY A 285 -64.73 -18.63 1.68
C GLY A 285 -64.48 -17.24 1.05
N ASN A 286 -63.49 -16.49 1.54
CA ASN A 286 -63.07 -15.22 0.94
C ASN A 286 -61.70 -15.37 0.24
N SER A 287 -61.65 -14.85 -0.99
CA SER A 287 -60.61 -14.99 -2.01
C SER A 287 -59.15 -14.92 -1.53
N ASN A 288 -58.35 -15.87 -2.03
CA ASN A 288 -56.89 -15.84 -2.05
C ASN A 288 -56.44 -14.60 -2.83
N ALA A 289 -55.67 -13.72 -2.19
CA ALA A 289 -54.91 -12.68 -2.88
C ALA A 289 -53.44 -13.14 -2.96
N PRO A 290 -53.11 -14.15 -3.80
CA PRO A 290 -51.74 -14.65 -3.89
C PRO A 290 -50.80 -13.50 -4.28
N ARG A 291 -49.57 -13.57 -3.78
CA ARG A 291 -48.51 -12.63 -4.16
C ARG A 291 -47.40 -13.40 -4.83
N GLN A 292 -46.95 -12.84 -5.94
CA GLN A 292 -45.82 -13.37 -6.68
C GLN A 292 -44.79 -12.26 -6.89
N LEU A 293 -43.60 -12.47 -6.36
CA LEU A 293 -42.46 -11.59 -6.53
C LEU A 293 -41.40 -12.26 -7.39
N GLN A 294 -40.64 -11.46 -8.12
CA GLN A 294 -39.54 -11.94 -8.93
C GLN A 294 -38.33 -11.02 -8.74
N ALA A 295 -37.16 -11.65 -8.57
CA ALA A 295 -35.86 -10.99 -8.56
C ALA A 295 -34.93 -11.61 -9.60
N THR A 296 -34.06 -10.78 -10.18
CA THR A 296 -33.00 -11.24 -11.09
C THR A 296 -31.64 -10.85 -10.52
N TYR A 297 -30.76 -11.85 -10.42
CA TYR A 297 -29.38 -11.75 -9.97
C TYR A 297 -28.42 -12.03 -11.11
N ARG A 298 -27.24 -11.42 -11.10
CA ARG A 298 -26.12 -11.80 -11.97
C ARG A 298 -24.98 -12.36 -11.13
N MET A 299 -24.58 -13.59 -11.42
CA MET A 299 -23.44 -14.26 -10.79
C MET A 299 -22.26 -14.29 -11.77
N LEU A 300 -21.14 -13.68 -11.40
CA LEU A 300 -19.88 -13.78 -12.13
C LEU A 300 -19.18 -15.11 -11.82
N VAL A 301 -18.56 -15.71 -12.84
CA VAL A 301 -17.66 -16.86 -12.66
C VAL A 301 -16.29 -16.32 -12.22
N PRO A 302 -15.81 -16.66 -11.01
CA PRO A 302 -14.55 -16.14 -10.50
C PRO A 302 -13.33 -16.80 -11.15
N ASN A 303 -12.19 -16.10 -11.19
CA ASN A 303 -10.89 -16.75 -11.42
C ASN A 303 -10.42 -17.44 -10.14
N TYR A 304 -9.53 -18.42 -10.27
CA TYR A 304 -8.97 -19.16 -9.13
C TYR A 304 -8.29 -18.22 -8.13
N LYS A 305 -7.46 -17.30 -8.63
CA LYS A 305 -6.73 -16.31 -7.83
C LYS A 305 -7.65 -15.28 -7.15
N ASP A 306 -8.87 -15.08 -7.67
CA ASP A 306 -9.85 -14.17 -7.05
C ASP A 306 -10.43 -14.74 -5.74
N ILE A 307 -10.30 -16.06 -5.51
CA ILE A 307 -10.89 -16.76 -4.36
C ILE A 307 -9.85 -17.38 -3.43
N TYR A 308 -8.81 -18.02 -3.98
CA TYR A 308 -7.80 -18.77 -3.23
C TYR A 308 -6.42 -18.16 -3.42
N PHE A 309 -6.19 -17.04 -2.72
CA PHE A 309 -4.99 -16.22 -2.79
C PHE A 309 -3.69 -16.93 -2.33
N GLN A 310 -3.77 -18.14 -1.76
CA GLN A 310 -2.62 -18.83 -1.13
C GLN A 310 -2.09 -20.08 -1.87
N ASN A 311 -2.74 -20.53 -2.95
CA ASN A 311 -2.29 -21.72 -3.68
C ASN A 311 -1.54 -21.40 -4.99
N SER A 312 -1.34 -20.12 -5.34
CA SER A 312 -0.33 -19.80 -6.34
C SER A 312 1.04 -20.02 -5.73
N ASN A 313 1.65 -21.16 -6.03
CA ASN A 313 3.09 -21.41 -5.86
C ASN A 313 3.98 -20.48 -6.72
N GLY A 314 3.50 -19.31 -7.11
CA GLY A 314 4.31 -18.20 -7.59
C GLY A 314 4.52 -17.25 -6.44
N ASN A 315 5.72 -17.24 -5.85
CA ASN A 315 6.13 -16.20 -4.90
C ASN A 315 5.77 -14.83 -5.50
N LEU A 316 4.80 -14.10 -4.92
CA LEU A 316 4.65 -12.68 -5.20
C LEU A 316 5.99 -12.03 -4.87
N ASN A 317 6.51 -11.25 -5.81
CA ASN A 317 7.85 -10.71 -5.65
C ASN A 317 7.75 -9.54 -4.69
N GLN A 318 8.53 -9.56 -3.61
CA GLN A 318 8.70 -8.35 -2.83
C GLN A 318 9.58 -7.37 -3.62
N TYR A 319 9.04 -6.23 -4.00
CA TYR A 319 9.77 -5.19 -4.72
C TYR A 319 10.39 -4.18 -3.75
N LEU A 320 11.65 -3.81 -3.98
CA LEU A 320 12.35 -2.85 -3.12
C LEU A 320 11.66 -1.47 -3.05
N ALA A 321 10.92 -1.07 -4.09
CA ALA A 321 10.23 0.21 -4.13
C ALA A 321 8.99 0.25 -3.21
N THR A 322 8.40 -0.90 -2.88
CA THR A 322 7.16 -1.04 -2.11
C THR A 322 7.39 -1.64 -0.73
N GLN A 323 8.42 -2.46 -0.54
CA GLN A 323 8.70 -3.17 0.71
C GLN A 323 8.81 -2.19 1.89
N ASP A 324 7.95 -2.38 2.91
CA ASP A 324 7.83 -1.57 4.14
C ASP A 324 7.59 -0.06 3.94
N ARG A 325 7.41 0.40 2.69
CA ARG A 325 7.42 1.82 2.32
C ARG A 325 6.02 2.31 1.97
N ALA A 326 5.58 3.32 2.71
CA ALA A 326 4.38 4.07 2.36
C ALA A 326 4.67 5.07 1.23
N LEU A 327 5.88 5.65 1.21
CA LEU A 327 6.27 6.70 0.28
C LEU A 327 7.67 6.44 -0.31
N THR A 328 7.75 6.44 -1.64
CA THR A 328 9.01 6.40 -2.40
C THR A 328 9.01 7.52 -3.44
N ILE A 329 9.61 8.66 -3.10
CA ILE A 329 9.53 9.89 -3.89
C ILE A 329 10.91 10.23 -4.46
N PHE A 330 11.04 10.29 -5.79
CA PHE A 330 12.30 10.65 -6.43
C PHE A 330 12.48 12.17 -6.62
N GLY A 331 11.40 12.95 -6.49
CA GLY A 331 11.44 14.40 -6.36
C GLY A 331 11.53 14.85 -4.91
N ASN A 332 10.91 15.99 -4.60
CA ASN A 332 10.75 16.53 -3.26
C ASN A 332 9.41 16.12 -2.65
N MET A 333 9.34 16.11 -1.32
CA MET A 333 8.09 16.03 -0.58
C MET A 333 7.82 17.38 0.09
N ASN A 334 6.74 18.04 -0.32
CA ASN A 334 6.33 19.34 0.20
C ASN A 334 5.01 19.20 0.95
N VAL A 335 4.99 19.58 2.23
CA VAL A 335 3.80 19.56 3.07
C VAL A 335 3.51 20.99 3.50
N ASN A 336 2.50 21.64 2.91
CA ASN A 336 2.27 23.08 3.11
C ASN A 336 0.95 23.35 3.82
N ASN A 337 1.03 24.08 4.94
CA ASN A 337 -0.12 24.53 5.72
C ASN A 337 -1.05 23.39 6.16
N VAL A 338 -0.48 22.21 6.45
CA VAL A 338 -1.23 21.00 6.81
C VAL A 338 -1.32 20.86 8.32
N SER A 339 -2.49 20.49 8.82
CA SER A 339 -2.69 19.97 10.17
C SER A 339 -3.03 18.48 10.13
N GLY A 340 -2.26 17.64 10.81
CA GLY A 340 -2.56 16.22 10.96
C GLY A 340 -2.16 15.34 9.76
N LEU A 341 -0.87 15.21 9.48
CA LEU A 341 -0.36 14.21 8.53
C LEU A 341 0.15 13.00 9.32
N ASN A 342 -0.32 11.79 9.03
CA ASN A 342 0.25 10.55 9.59
C ASN A 342 0.71 9.62 8.47
N VAL A 343 1.95 9.13 8.57
CA VAL A 343 2.48 8.07 7.71
C VAL A 343 3.01 6.92 8.58
N ASN A 344 2.49 5.71 8.40
CA ASN A 344 2.82 4.56 9.26
C ASN A 344 3.90 3.62 8.71
N GLY A 345 4.35 3.83 7.46
CA GLY A 345 5.41 3.07 6.80
C GLY A 345 6.70 3.88 6.63
N ASP A 346 7.74 3.24 6.13
CA ASP A 346 9.00 3.91 5.81
C ASP A 346 8.79 4.95 4.68
N ILE A 347 9.57 6.02 4.75
CA ILE A 347 9.55 7.12 3.78
C ILE A 347 10.92 7.24 3.15
N PHE A 348 10.97 7.19 1.82
CA PHE A 348 12.15 7.54 1.04
C PHE A 348 11.87 8.75 0.16
N VAL A 349 12.71 9.79 0.28
CA VAL A 349 12.65 10.99 -0.57
C VAL A 349 14.04 11.34 -1.10
N GLN A 350 14.26 11.19 -2.40
CA GLN A 350 15.53 11.56 -3.01
C GLN A 350 15.81 13.05 -2.90
N GLY A 351 14.84 13.91 -3.18
CA GLY A 351 15.02 15.35 -3.24
C GLY A 351 15.67 15.80 -4.55
N SER A 352 15.28 16.98 -5.02
CA SER A 352 15.90 17.60 -6.19
C SER A 352 17.12 18.42 -5.80
N ASP A 353 18.22 18.24 -6.52
CA ASP A 353 19.35 19.17 -6.45
C ASP A 353 18.94 20.50 -7.08
N ASP A 354 18.67 21.50 -6.25
CA ASP A 354 18.40 22.86 -6.71
C ASP A 354 19.70 23.60 -7.04
N ASN A 355 20.33 23.19 -8.15
CA ASN A 355 21.53 23.81 -8.72
C ASN A 355 21.29 25.26 -9.21
N SER A 356 20.10 25.84 -9.02
CA SER A 356 19.76 27.20 -9.45
C SER A 356 20.15 28.29 -8.46
N SER A 357 20.48 27.91 -7.21
CA SER A 357 20.88 28.82 -6.15
C SER A 357 22.33 29.28 -6.29
N SER A 358 22.55 30.58 -6.52
CA SER A 358 23.86 31.22 -6.32
C SER A 358 24.22 31.41 -4.84
N ASP A 359 23.30 31.10 -3.92
CA ASP A 359 23.51 31.19 -2.47
C ASP A 359 24.23 29.92 -1.98
N ARG A 360 25.55 30.04 -1.79
CA ARG A 360 26.42 28.95 -1.31
C ARG A 360 26.16 28.59 0.16
N VAL A 361 25.60 29.50 0.96
CA VAL A 361 25.48 29.33 2.42
C VAL A 361 24.21 28.58 2.78
N TYR A 362 23.09 28.98 2.18
CA TYR A 362 21.78 28.39 2.46
C TYR A 362 21.34 27.40 1.38
N GLY A 363 21.96 27.43 0.19
CA GLY A 363 21.60 26.54 -0.91
C GLY A 363 21.81 25.06 -0.63
N LYS A 364 22.70 24.71 0.31
CA LYS A 364 22.92 23.33 0.75
C LYS A 364 21.70 22.70 1.46
N TYR A 365 20.73 23.52 1.90
CA TYR A 365 19.51 23.07 2.56
C TYR A 365 18.34 22.87 1.59
N PHE A 366 18.51 23.12 0.28
CA PHE A 366 17.46 22.88 -0.70
C PHE A 366 17.27 21.39 -1.01
N GLY A 367 16.03 21.04 -1.37
CA GLY A 367 15.62 19.70 -1.77
C GLY A 367 15.37 18.75 -0.59
N GLY A 368 14.60 17.68 -0.85
CA GLY A 368 14.27 16.65 0.14
C GLY A 368 12.85 16.79 0.68
N ILE A 369 12.71 16.80 2.01
CA ILE A 369 11.41 16.85 2.71
C ILE A 369 11.26 18.23 3.33
N SER A 370 10.17 18.96 3.00
CA SER A 370 9.89 20.29 3.54
C SER A 370 8.52 20.35 4.19
N LEU A 371 8.50 20.63 5.49
CA LEU A 371 7.29 20.86 6.29
C LEU A 371 7.12 22.37 6.51
N ASN A 372 6.19 22.97 5.74
CA ASN A 372 6.00 24.41 5.67
C ASN A 372 4.73 24.82 6.39
N ASN A 373 4.85 25.44 7.57
CA ASN A 373 3.70 25.83 8.41
C ASN A 373 2.76 24.64 8.73
N SER A 374 3.28 23.42 8.80
CA SER A 374 2.50 22.19 8.92
C SER A 374 2.69 21.53 10.28
N GLY A 375 1.63 21.34 11.05
CA GLY A 375 1.68 20.83 12.43
C GLY A 375 0.90 19.53 12.65
N GLY A 376 1.22 18.80 13.70
CA GLY A 376 0.65 17.46 13.93
C GLY A 376 1.08 16.47 12.85
N VAL A 377 2.33 16.56 12.40
CA VAL A 377 2.92 15.62 11.45
C VAL A 377 3.55 14.47 12.23
N THR A 378 3.20 13.23 11.89
CA THR A 378 3.73 12.02 12.52
C THR A 378 4.24 11.06 11.46
N PHE A 379 5.51 10.69 11.56
CA PHE A 379 6.12 9.63 10.78
C PHE A 379 6.44 8.47 11.73
N GLU A 380 5.69 7.38 11.67
CA GLU A 380 5.77 6.33 12.70
C GLU A 380 7.03 5.45 12.54
N LYS A 381 7.59 5.38 11.33
CA LYS A 381 8.75 4.55 10.97
C LYS A 381 9.94 5.38 10.51
N ASN A 382 10.85 4.80 9.73
CA ASN A 382 12.07 5.49 9.30
C ASN A 382 11.74 6.58 8.27
N VAL A 383 12.45 7.70 8.39
CA VAL A 383 12.40 8.79 7.42
C VAL A 383 13.77 8.90 6.76
N ILE A 384 13.80 8.72 5.45
CA ILE A 384 15.01 8.72 4.64
C ILE A 384 14.91 9.85 3.62
N THR A 385 15.89 10.75 3.61
CA THR A 385 16.06 11.69 2.50
C THR A 385 17.51 11.88 2.09
N ARG A 386 17.78 11.87 0.78
CA ARG A 386 19.12 12.23 0.26
C ARG A 386 19.34 13.75 0.23
N GLY A 387 18.27 14.52 0.40
CA GLY A 387 18.29 15.96 0.56
C GLY A 387 18.23 16.38 2.03
N THR A 388 17.58 17.51 2.27
CA THR A 388 17.40 18.08 3.60
C THR A 388 16.05 17.70 4.17
N PHE A 389 16.01 17.33 5.45
CA PHE A 389 14.78 17.31 6.23
C PHE A 389 14.58 18.70 6.83
N ASN A 390 13.61 19.44 6.32
CA ASN A 390 13.34 20.82 6.71
C ASN A 390 11.99 20.98 7.40
N ILE A 391 11.97 21.79 8.46
CA ILE A 391 10.75 22.26 9.10
C ILE A 391 10.82 23.77 9.29
N GLN A 392 9.78 24.47 8.85
CA GLN A 392 9.68 25.91 8.99
C GLN A 392 8.29 26.33 9.46
N ASN A 393 8.24 27.31 10.37
CA ASN A 393 7.02 27.99 10.74
C ASN A 393 7.25 29.51 10.70
N THR A 394 6.62 30.17 9.74
CA THR A 394 6.73 31.63 9.54
C THR A 394 5.50 32.38 10.07
N THR A 395 4.52 31.67 10.63
CA THR A 395 3.25 32.23 11.07
C THR A 395 3.11 32.20 12.60
N THR A 396 2.45 33.21 13.16
CA THR A 396 2.01 33.25 14.55
C THR A 396 0.49 33.34 14.56
N PRO A 397 -0.27 32.47 15.27
CA PRO A 397 0.09 31.74 16.50
C PRO A 397 0.08 30.20 16.42
N ALA A 398 -0.01 29.59 15.24
CA ALA A 398 -0.10 28.13 15.11
C ALA A 398 1.22 27.45 15.53
N SER A 399 1.15 26.44 16.40
CA SER A 399 2.31 25.60 16.75
C SER A 399 2.47 24.51 15.70
N VAL A 400 3.65 24.41 15.13
CA VAL A 400 4.03 23.32 14.21
C VAL A 400 4.76 22.26 15.02
N THR A 401 4.26 21.03 14.98
CA THR A 401 4.85 19.89 15.69
C THR A 401 5.06 18.73 14.72
N THR A 402 6.23 18.11 14.77
CA THR A 402 6.58 16.92 13.99
C THR A 402 7.23 15.87 14.87
N ASP A 403 6.70 14.65 14.82
CA ASP A 403 7.19 13.51 15.58
C ASP A 403 7.65 12.39 14.63
N ILE A 404 8.88 11.90 14.82
CA ILE A 404 9.45 10.74 14.11
C ILE A 404 9.66 9.60 15.12
N GLY A 405 8.97 8.48 14.87
CA GLY A 405 9.04 7.27 15.69
C GLY A 405 10.24 6.38 15.37
N GLY A 406 10.64 6.31 14.10
CA GLY A 406 11.82 5.58 13.64
C GLY A 406 13.11 6.41 13.62
N ASN A 407 14.08 5.98 12.81
CA ASN A 407 15.32 6.71 12.58
C ASN A 407 15.14 7.76 11.48
N LEU A 408 15.89 8.86 11.56
CA LEU A 408 16.01 9.85 10.50
C LEU A 408 17.37 9.73 9.82
N TYR A 409 17.39 9.46 8.53
CA TYR A 409 18.58 9.50 7.68
C TYR A 409 18.44 10.69 6.72
N ALA A 410 19.30 11.70 6.84
CA ALA A 410 19.21 12.89 6.01
C ALA A 410 20.60 13.37 5.57
N ARG A 411 20.69 14.13 4.47
CA ARG A 411 21.92 14.89 4.20
C ARG A 411 22.08 16.00 5.23
N ASN A 412 21.03 16.78 5.45
CA ASN A 412 20.97 17.80 6.50
C ASN A 412 19.65 17.72 7.24
N VAL A 413 19.63 18.22 8.47
CA VAL A 413 18.40 18.58 9.19
C VAL A 413 18.42 20.09 9.39
N TYR A 414 17.36 20.77 8.96
CA TYR A 414 17.28 22.23 9.03
C TYR A 414 15.96 22.68 9.64
N VAL A 415 16.04 23.57 10.63
CA VAL A 415 14.88 24.21 11.25
C VAL A 415 14.99 25.70 11.01
N GLY A 416 14.34 26.19 9.95
CA GLY A 416 14.46 27.58 9.54
C GLY A 416 13.87 27.85 8.16
N LYS A 417 13.89 29.12 7.75
CA LYS A 417 13.39 29.49 6.42
C LYS A 417 14.34 29.02 5.33
N ILE A 418 13.78 28.42 4.28
CA ILE A 418 14.52 28.01 3.08
C ILE A 418 14.40 29.06 1.95
N GLN A 419 13.29 29.82 1.87
CA GLN A 419 13.08 30.86 0.83
C GLN A 419 12.91 32.26 1.45
N GLY A 420 13.71 33.25 1.01
CA GLY A 420 13.61 34.67 1.40
C GLY A 420 14.95 35.36 1.59
N ASN A 421 14.97 36.64 2.01
CA ASN A 421 16.20 37.27 2.51
C ASN A 421 16.65 36.49 3.77
N ASN A 422 17.63 35.60 3.59
CA ASN A 422 18.04 34.53 4.52
C ASN A 422 18.66 35.01 5.86
N SER A 423 18.53 36.28 6.22
CA SER A 423 18.95 36.82 7.53
C SER A 423 17.91 36.64 8.62
N ASP A 424 16.65 36.41 8.26
CA ASP A 424 15.53 36.54 9.20
C ASP A 424 15.10 35.17 9.74
N LEU A 425 15.21 35.00 11.06
CA LEU A 425 14.77 33.78 11.76
C LEU A 425 13.30 33.45 11.47
N ALA A 426 12.98 32.16 11.35
CA ALA A 426 11.59 31.70 11.42
C ALA A 426 11.04 32.03 12.81
N SER A 427 9.83 32.60 12.91
CA SER A 427 9.34 33.17 14.17
C SER A 427 8.22 32.36 14.84
N GLY A 428 7.60 31.45 14.11
CA GLY A 428 6.50 30.63 14.60
C GLY A 428 6.98 29.49 15.50
N LYS A 429 6.16 29.12 16.49
CA LYS A 429 6.48 28.03 17.42
C LYS A 429 6.65 26.71 16.67
N THR A 430 7.78 26.05 16.86
CA THR A 430 8.15 24.81 16.15
C THR A 430 8.66 23.77 17.14
N GLU A 431 8.22 22.53 17.04
CA GLU A 431 8.77 21.39 17.79
C GLU A 431 9.02 20.20 16.87
N LEU A 432 10.25 19.70 16.88
CA LEU A 432 10.67 18.48 16.19
C LEU A 432 11.14 17.47 17.24
N THR A 433 10.53 16.30 17.28
CA THR A 433 10.91 15.21 18.19
C THR A 433 11.27 13.97 17.40
N ILE A 434 12.47 13.46 17.63
CA ILE A 434 12.98 12.23 17.03
C ILE A 434 13.44 11.35 18.17
N SER A 435 12.63 10.35 18.50
CA SER A 435 12.83 9.56 19.72
C SER A 435 13.99 8.57 19.62
N ASN A 436 14.38 8.21 18.40
CA ASN A 436 15.43 7.24 18.12
C ASN A 436 16.71 7.96 17.62
N GLN A 437 17.28 7.52 16.50
CA GLN A 437 18.56 8.03 16.00
C GLN A 437 18.38 9.03 14.86
N VAL A 438 19.25 10.03 14.82
CA VAL A 438 19.40 10.98 13.72
C VAL A 438 20.77 10.79 13.11
N ILE A 439 20.81 10.29 11.88
CA ILE A 439 22.03 10.04 11.10
C ILE A 439 22.08 11.07 9.97
N ILE A 440 23.05 11.97 10.04
CA ILE A 440 23.24 13.05 9.08
C ILE A 440 24.59 12.97 8.39
N ASN A 441 24.58 13.16 7.08
CA ASN A 441 25.80 13.18 6.27
C ASN A 441 26.43 14.58 6.16
N ASN A 442 25.83 15.57 6.82
CA ASN A 442 26.28 16.95 6.89
C ASN A 442 25.63 17.60 8.13
N ASP A 443 24.98 18.75 8.03
CA ASP A 443 24.68 19.57 9.21
C ASP A 443 23.30 19.35 9.85
N LEU A 444 23.24 19.53 11.17
CA LEU A 444 22.03 19.86 11.92
C LEU A 444 22.04 21.35 12.20
N ALA A 445 21.13 22.11 11.60
CA ALA A 445 21.12 23.57 11.68
C ALA A 445 19.80 24.14 12.21
N LEU A 446 19.91 25.04 13.20
CA LEU A 446 18.80 25.78 13.79
C LEU A 446 18.92 27.28 13.44
N ASN A 447 17.92 27.80 12.75
CA ASN A 447 17.81 29.17 12.29
C ASN A 447 16.38 29.70 12.49
N ALA A 448 15.88 29.58 13.73
CA ALA A 448 14.50 29.88 14.11
C ALA A 448 14.38 30.33 15.57
N ASP A 449 13.39 31.19 15.85
CA ASP A 449 12.89 31.56 17.16
C ASP A 449 11.76 30.61 17.60
N ASN A 450 11.59 30.44 18.92
CA ASN A 450 10.57 29.59 19.53
C ASN A 450 10.56 28.14 19.01
N ALA A 451 11.74 27.60 18.67
CA ALA A 451 11.90 26.29 18.07
C ALA A 451 12.57 25.30 19.03
N LYS A 452 12.04 24.09 19.14
CA LYS A 452 12.57 23.06 20.01
C LYS A 452 12.83 21.79 19.22
N ILE A 453 14.06 21.30 19.27
CA ILE A 453 14.45 20.03 18.65
C ILE A 453 14.82 19.07 19.79
N ASN A 454 14.18 17.90 19.85
CA ASN A 454 14.51 16.83 20.79
C ASN A 454 14.98 15.61 20.01
N ILE A 455 16.17 15.11 20.32
CA ILE A 455 16.81 13.99 19.64
C ILE A 455 17.25 12.95 20.68
N GLY A 456 17.09 11.67 20.36
CA GLY A 456 17.73 10.56 21.05
C GLY A 456 19.24 10.59 20.82
N ASP A 457 19.74 9.79 19.88
CA ASP A 457 21.15 9.78 19.46
C ASP A 457 21.36 10.61 18.19
N LEU A 458 22.48 11.32 18.09
CA LEU A 458 22.90 12.10 16.93
C LEU A 458 24.23 11.59 16.37
N TYR A 459 24.24 11.26 15.08
CA TYR A 459 25.43 10.83 14.33
C TYR A 459 25.63 11.72 13.10
N GLY A 460 26.57 12.67 13.20
CA GLY A 460 27.16 13.37 12.06
C GLY A 460 28.32 12.55 11.50
N ILE A 461 28.06 11.76 10.46
CA ILE A 461 28.94 10.65 10.05
C ILE A 461 30.03 11.03 9.04
N ASN A 462 29.94 12.20 8.40
CA ASN A 462 30.91 12.63 7.41
C ASN A 462 32.07 13.39 8.06
N ASP A 463 33.31 13.13 7.66
CA ASP A 463 34.49 13.69 8.31
C ASP A 463 34.97 15.01 7.68
N GLU A 464 36.00 15.62 8.27
CA GLU A 464 36.60 16.85 7.76
C GLU A 464 37.47 16.67 6.49
N ASN A 465 37.79 15.44 6.08
CA ASN A 465 38.75 15.13 5.00
C ASN A 465 38.10 14.84 3.63
N VAL A 466 36.80 15.07 3.49
CA VAL A 466 36.10 14.87 2.21
C VAL A 466 36.48 15.95 1.19
N ASN A 467 36.72 15.55 -0.06
CA ASN A 467 37.10 16.44 -1.16
C ASN A 467 36.07 17.55 -1.46
N SER A 468 34.82 17.39 -1.01
CA SER A 468 33.73 18.36 -1.11
C SER A 468 33.60 19.15 0.19
N LYS A 469 34.12 20.39 0.20
CA LYS A 469 34.09 21.28 1.39
C LYS A 469 32.69 21.62 1.91
N ALA A 470 31.65 21.45 1.08
CA ALA A 470 30.26 21.69 1.49
C ALA A 470 29.68 20.53 2.34
N GLU A 471 30.37 19.40 2.40
CA GLU A 471 29.91 18.15 3.04
C GLU A 471 30.79 17.73 4.22
N SER A 472 31.90 18.44 4.47
CA SER A 472 32.85 18.14 5.54
C SER A 472 32.46 18.73 6.91
N SER A 473 31.24 19.24 7.03
CA SER A 473 30.82 20.04 8.18
C SER A 473 30.24 19.21 9.32
N SER A 474 29.52 18.10 9.05
CA SER A 474 28.86 17.19 10.01
C SER A 474 28.75 17.68 11.46
N SER A 475 28.16 18.86 11.63
CA SER A 475 28.19 19.62 12.88
C SER A 475 26.81 20.13 13.25
N VAL A 476 26.71 20.62 14.48
CA VAL A 476 25.52 21.32 14.97
C VAL A 476 25.75 22.82 14.81
N ILE A 477 24.87 23.50 14.08
CA ILE A 477 24.98 24.93 13.77
C ILE A 477 23.75 25.67 14.32
N VAL A 478 23.98 26.72 15.13
CA VAL A 478 22.91 27.62 15.61
C VAL A 478 23.17 29.03 15.11
N ASN A 479 22.41 29.46 14.09
CA ASN A 479 22.57 30.76 13.42
C ASN A 479 21.75 31.90 14.07
N GLY A 480 21.00 31.60 15.12
CA GLY A 480 20.26 32.58 15.91
C GLY A 480 19.03 31.94 16.54
N ASN A 481 18.77 32.27 17.80
CA ASN A 481 17.67 31.74 18.57
C ASN A 481 17.17 32.74 19.63
N ASN A 482 15.87 33.00 19.63
CA ASN A 482 15.17 33.51 20.80
C ASN A 482 14.23 32.41 21.29
N ASN A 483 14.46 31.92 22.52
CA ASN A 483 13.65 30.84 23.11
C ASN A 483 13.64 29.55 22.25
N SER A 484 14.78 29.23 21.62
CA SER A 484 14.95 27.99 20.85
C SER A 484 16.06 27.12 21.43
N SER A 485 15.93 25.80 21.28
CA SER A 485 16.86 24.82 21.85
C SER A 485 16.97 23.56 21.02
N ILE A 486 18.14 22.92 21.10
CA ILE A 486 18.42 21.58 20.57
C ILE A 486 18.78 20.72 21.77
N ASN A 487 18.02 19.67 22.05
CA ASN A 487 18.21 18.78 23.19
C ASN A 487 18.56 17.38 22.70
N ILE A 488 19.80 16.96 22.94
CA ILE A 488 20.31 15.63 22.60
C ILE A 488 20.39 14.82 23.90
N THR A 489 19.59 13.76 23.98
CA THR A 489 19.37 13.02 25.25
C THR A 489 20.17 11.72 25.34
N GLY A 490 20.47 11.10 24.21
CA GLY A 490 21.28 9.89 24.07
C GLY A 490 22.75 10.24 23.98
N SER A 491 23.34 10.05 22.81
CA SER A 491 24.76 10.24 22.49
C SER A 491 24.93 11.18 21.30
N ALA A 492 26.08 11.84 21.21
CA ALA A 492 26.42 12.71 20.09
C ALA A 492 27.77 12.32 19.49
N TYR A 493 27.78 11.96 18.22
CA TYR A 493 28.99 11.71 17.44
C TYR A 493 29.04 12.71 16.28
N LEU A 494 30.02 13.60 16.25
CA LEU A 494 30.14 14.68 15.26
C LEU A 494 31.50 14.63 14.59
N MET A 495 31.56 14.02 13.41
CA MET A 495 32.84 13.75 12.72
C MET A 495 33.38 14.96 11.94
N GLY A 496 32.59 16.03 11.81
CA GLY A 496 32.96 17.24 11.08
C GLY A 496 33.12 18.48 11.97
N THR A 497 33.56 19.57 11.34
CA THR A 497 33.67 20.90 11.95
C THR A 497 32.95 21.94 11.12
N ALA A 498 32.35 22.92 11.78
CA ALA A 498 31.61 23.99 11.14
C ALA A 498 32.50 24.92 10.29
N HIS A 499 31.85 25.68 9.43
CA HIS A 499 32.51 26.64 8.54
C HIS A 499 31.92 28.04 8.71
N ILE A 500 32.77 29.06 8.66
CA ILE A 500 32.36 30.45 8.60
C ILE A 500 32.18 30.80 7.12
N ALA A 501 31.07 31.48 6.81
CA ALA A 501 30.77 31.96 5.47
C ALA A 501 31.71 33.12 5.05
N THR A 502 32.94 32.77 4.68
CA THR A 502 33.96 33.66 4.09
C THR A 502 34.20 33.29 2.63
N ALA A 503 34.88 34.15 1.86
CA ALA A 503 35.23 33.82 0.47
C ALA A 503 35.95 32.46 0.35
N GLY A 504 36.86 32.15 1.29
CA GLY A 504 37.63 30.91 1.37
C GLY A 504 36.95 29.72 2.05
N ASP A 505 35.72 29.88 2.57
CA ASP A 505 35.02 28.91 3.43
C ASP A 505 35.90 28.46 4.61
N TYR A 506 36.13 29.38 5.54
CA TYR A 506 37.00 29.14 6.68
C TYR A 506 36.44 28.02 7.56
N GLN A 507 37.10 26.86 7.55
CA GLN A 507 36.84 25.77 8.47
C GLN A 507 37.27 26.17 9.89
N THR A 508 36.36 26.03 10.86
CA THR A 508 36.63 26.26 12.28
C THR A 508 37.17 24.99 12.95
N ALA A 509 37.54 25.09 14.21
CA ALA A 509 37.79 23.93 15.06
C ALA A 509 36.57 23.59 15.95
N GLU A 510 35.35 23.91 15.51
CA GLU A 510 34.11 23.72 16.30
C GLU A 510 33.22 22.65 15.68
N SER A 511 32.71 21.70 16.47
CA SER A 511 31.63 20.79 16.04
C SER A 511 30.24 21.22 16.54
N GLY A 512 30.18 22.13 17.51
CA GLY A 512 28.97 22.80 17.95
C GLY A 512 29.11 24.31 17.76
N ALA A 513 28.78 24.80 16.57
CA ALA A 513 28.97 26.19 16.19
C ALA A 513 27.75 27.05 16.50
N ILE A 514 27.99 28.16 17.18
CA ILE A 514 26.95 29.11 17.57
C ILE A 514 27.31 30.47 16.99
N LYS A 515 26.31 31.20 16.48
CA LYS A 515 26.51 32.54 15.93
C LYS A 515 27.12 33.46 16.99
N GLY A 516 28.29 33.98 16.68
CA GLY A 516 29.11 34.80 17.59
C GLY A 516 30.44 34.12 17.94
N ASN A 517 30.51 32.79 17.91
CA ASN A 517 31.76 32.07 18.19
C ASN A 517 32.87 32.38 17.19
N TYR A 518 32.52 32.74 15.95
CA TYR A 518 33.48 33.16 14.93
C TYR A 518 34.40 34.31 15.39
N ILE A 519 33.95 35.14 16.36
CA ILE A 519 34.75 36.22 16.96
C ILE A 519 36.03 35.68 17.61
N ALA A 520 36.01 34.45 18.12
CA ALA A 520 37.18 33.81 18.70
C ALA A 520 38.35 33.83 17.71
N TYR A 521 38.10 33.47 16.46
CA TYR A 521 39.12 33.43 15.40
C TYR A 521 39.53 34.80 14.87
N THR A 522 39.00 35.90 15.39
CA THR A 522 39.34 37.28 14.98
C THR A 522 40.20 38.01 16.01
N ILE A 523 40.42 37.42 17.20
CA ILE A 523 41.08 38.06 18.33
C ILE A 523 42.38 37.32 18.66
N PRO A 524 43.57 37.95 18.53
CA PRO A 524 44.82 37.32 18.95
C PRO A 524 44.84 37.09 20.47
N LEU A 525 45.29 35.91 20.88
CA LEU A 525 45.61 35.57 22.27
C LEU A 525 47.07 35.89 22.61
N THR A 526 47.94 35.92 21.60
CA THR A 526 49.36 36.29 21.74
C THR A 526 49.84 37.15 20.58
N ASP A 527 50.90 37.94 20.82
CA ASP A 527 51.52 38.78 19.78
C ASP A 527 52.19 37.98 18.64
N THR A 528 52.30 36.64 18.78
CA THR A 528 52.95 35.76 17.80
C THR A 528 52.00 35.11 16.80
N GLU A 529 50.69 35.19 17.04
CA GLU A 529 49.68 34.60 16.15
C GLU A 529 49.56 35.39 14.85
N LYS A 530 49.35 34.65 13.75
CA LYS A 530 49.18 35.23 12.42
C LYS A 530 47.72 35.18 12.03
N PHE A 531 47.26 36.23 11.37
CA PHE A 531 45.89 36.32 10.87
C PHE A 531 45.93 36.68 9.38
N LYS A 532 45.05 36.06 8.60
CA LYS A 532 44.86 36.34 7.18
C LYS A 532 43.49 36.97 6.94
N TYR A 533 43.43 37.85 5.95
CA TYR A 533 42.15 38.36 5.48
C TYR A 533 41.46 37.29 4.62
N ASP A 534 40.26 36.91 5.02
CA ASP A 534 39.36 36.02 4.30
C ASP A 534 37.97 36.68 4.29
N ASP A 535 37.68 37.36 3.18
CA ASP A 535 36.56 38.30 3.04
C ASP A 535 35.25 37.75 3.63
N PRO A 536 34.58 38.48 4.55
CA PRO A 536 34.85 39.85 5.00
C PRO A 536 35.68 39.95 6.29
N LEU A 537 36.22 38.84 6.81
CA LEU A 537 36.83 38.78 8.14
C LEU A 537 38.36 38.68 8.07
N GLN A 538 39.01 39.08 9.16
CA GLN A 538 40.41 38.74 9.40
C GLN A 538 40.45 37.61 10.42
N LEU A 539 40.94 36.43 9.99
CA LEU A 539 40.83 35.17 10.74
C LEU A 539 42.20 34.56 11.02
N LEU A 540 42.32 33.80 12.10
CA LEU A 540 43.53 33.09 12.51
C LEU A 540 44.05 32.21 11.36
N ASP A 541 45.32 32.38 11.01
CA ASP A 541 46.02 31.58 10.00
C ASP A 541 46.82 30.47 10.69
N GLY A 542 46.26 29.25 10.66
CA GLY A 542 46.82 28.07 11.28
C GLY A 542 46.18 26.79 10.77
N ASP A 543 46.79 25.66 11.09
CA ASP A 543 46.20 24.33 10.90
C ASP A 543 45.12 24.04 11.95
N GLN A 544 44.47 22.87 11.85
CA GLN A 544 43.34 22.52 12.71
C GLN A 544 43.74 22.42 14.19
N ALA A 545 44.93 21.89 14.49
CA ALA A 545 45.46 21.81 15.85
C ALA A 545 45.71 23.21 16.44
N ALA A 546 46.29 24.14 15.67
CA ALA A 546 46.49 25.52 16.11
C ALA A 546 45.16 26.24 16.37
N LYS A 547 44.16 26.04 15.50
CA LYS A 547 42.81 26.58 15.67
C LYS A 547 42.12 26.03 16.91
N GLU A 548 42.24 24.74 17.19
CA GLU A 548 41.67 24.11 18.39
C GLU A 548 42.26 24.72 19.67
N GLN A 549 43.59 24.77 19.77
CA GLN A 549 44.27 25.35 20.93
C GLN A 549 43.91 26.83 21.13
N HIS A 550 43.84 27.59 20.05
CA HIS A 550 43.40 28.97 20.07
C HIS A 550 41.95 29.10 20.57
N PHE A 551 41.04 28.29 20.05
CA PHE A 551 39.62 28.36 20.41
C PHE A 551 39.38 27.98 21.89
N ILE A 552 40.05 26.92 22.37
CA ILE A 552 40.07 26.53 23.80
C ILE A 552 40.60 27.67 24.67
N GLY A 553 41.73 28.28 24.26
CA GLY A 553 42.35 29.40 24.96
C GLY A 553 41.46 30.63 25.01
N TYR A 554 40.75 30.93 23.91
CA TYR A 554 39.84 32.07 23.81
C TYR A 554 38.69 31.98 24.80
N TRP A 555 38.14 30.77 24.99
CA TRP A 555 37.03 30.54 25.90
C TRP A 555 37.44 30.37 27.36
N ASN A 556 38.73 30.20 27.68
CA ASN A 556 39.16 30.07 29.06
C ASN A 556 38.75 31.30 29.91
N GLY A 557 37.84 31.09 30.87
CA GLY A 557 37.37 32.14 31.79
C GLY A 557 36.28 33.10 31.26
N LYS A 558 35.62 32.81 30.13
CA LYS A 558 34.54 33.65 29.54
C LYS A 558 33.16 32.97 29.52
N ASN A 559 32.08 33.64 29.91
CA ASN A 559 30.75 33.01 29.84
C ASN A 559 30.32 32.79 28.36
N PRO A 560 30.03 31.55 27.94
CA PRO A 560 29.64 31.26 26.58
C PRO A 560 28.13 31.36 26.42
N ASP A 561 27.68 31.86 25.27
CA ASP A 561 26.32 31.60 24.81
C ASP A 561 26.33 30.20 24.22
N THR A 562 25.48 29.30 24.75
CA THR A 562 25.38 27.91 24.26
C THR A 562 24.43 27.77 23.08
N GLY A 563 23.82 28.85 22.60
CA GLY A 563 22.85 28.80 21.50
C GLY A 563 21.67 27.88 21.78
N GLY A 564 21.37 27.62 23.06
CA GLY A 564 20.31 26.71 23.48
C GLY A 564 20.59 25.23 23.21
N ILE A 565 21.83 24.85 22.91
CA ILE A 565 22.22 23.44 22.75
C ILE A 565 22.34 22.80 24.14
N VAL A 566 21.63 21.70 24.35
CA VAL A 566 21.71 20.84 25.53
C VAL A 566 22.32 19.52 25.09
N TRP A 567 23.57 19.32 25.46
CA TRP A 567 24.33 18.10 25.22
C TRP A 567 23.91 16.96 26.16
N PRO A 568 24.25 15.70 25.85
CA PRO A 568 24.00 14.55 26.73
C PRO A 568 24.39 14.80 28.19
N HIS A 569 23.46 14.50 29.10
CA HIS A 569 23.64 14.72 30.54
C HIS A 569 23.33 13.46 31.35
N ASN A 570 23.96 13.37 32.51
CA ASN A 570 23.66 12.37 33.52
C ASN A 570 22.32 12.69 34.19
N ILE A 571 21.74 11.70 34.89
CA ILE A 571 20.48 11.86 35.66
C ILE A 571 20.54 13.07 36.61
N ASP A 572 21.73 13.37 37.10
CA ASP A 572 21.93 14.48 38.03
C ASP A 572 21.94 15.86 37.36
N GLY A 573 21.95 15.94 36.02
CA GLY A 573 21.97 17.16 35.21
C GLY A 573 23.36 17.67 34.80
N SER A 574 24.44 16.97 35.20
CA SER A 574 25.81 17.25 34.72
C SER A 574 26.02 16.71 33.31
N ILE A 575 26.90 17.33 32.52
CA ILE A 575 27.25 16.81 31.18
C ILE A 575 27.88 15.42 31.28
N ASN A 576 27.55 14.55 30.33
CA ASN A 576 28.17 13.23 30.22
C ASN A 576 29.13 13.22 29.02
N GLN A 577 30.41 13.46 29.29
CA GLN A 577 31.45 13.50 28.25
C GLN A 577 31.69 12.14 27.61
N ASP A 578 31.42 11.03 28.32
CA ASP A 578 31.54 9.66 27.79
C ASP A 578 30.44 9.32 26.77
N LYS A 579 29.57 10.29 26.43
CA LYS A 579 28.52 10.18 25.42
C LYS A 579 28.68 11.18 24.28
N ILE A 580 29.80 11.90 24.23
CA ILE A 580 30.05 12.98 23.28
C ILE A 580 31.40 12.73 22.60
N TRP A 581 31.37 12.43 21.31
CA TRP A 581 32.55 12.28 20.46
C TRP A 581 32.50 13.33 19.36
N SER A 582 33.50 14.19 19.28
CA SER A 582 33.53 15.26 18.27
C SER A 582 34.93 15.50 17.74
N SER A 583 35.04 15.74 16.44
CA SER A 583 36.30 16.12 15.78
C SER A 583 36.75 17.52 16.16
N GLY A 584 35.82 18.42 16.44
CA GLY A 584 36.06 19.78 16.92
C GLY A 584 35.69 19.98 18.39
N VAL A 585 36.00 21.18 18.89
CA VAL A 585 35.71 21.64 20.25
C VAL A 585 34.22 21.87 20.43
N ILE A 586 33.71 21.52 21.61
CA ILE A 586 32.36 21.86 22.06
C ILE A 586 32.46 22.82 23.25
N VAL A 587 31.75 23.94 23.15
CA VAL A 587 31.58 24.90 24.26
C VAL A 587 30.22 24.67 24.89
N TYR A 588 30.18 24.54 26.22
CA TYR A 588 28.93 24.30 26.94
C TYR A 588 28.91 25.02 28.29
N GLN A 589 27.71 25.08 28.87
CA GLN A 589 27.47 25.59 30.22
C GLN A 589 26.95 24.45 31.10
N ASP A 590 27.56 24.26 32.27
CA ASP A 590 27.10 23.30 33.28
C ASP A 590 25.91 23.88 34.06
N ASN A 591 24.74 23.29 33.89
CA ASN A 591 23.48 23.73 34.51
C ASN A 591 23.52 23.72 36.06
N LYS A 592 24.49 23.03 36.69
CA LYS A 592 24.66 23.02 38.15
C LYS A 592 25.46 24.18 38.71
N LYS A 593 26.16 24.92 37.86
CA LYS A 593 27.12 25.93 38.30
C LYS A 593 26.85 27.24 37.57
N ILE A 594 25.80 27.92 38.00
CA ILE A 594 25.36 29.22 37.50
C ILE A 594 26.49 30.28 37.57
N ASP A 595 27.52 30.07 38.41
CA ASP A 595 28.69 30.94 38.59
C ASP A 595 30.04 30.34 38.15
N SER A 596 30.10 29.16 37.50
CA SER A 596 31.40 28.61 37.07
C SER A 596 31.81 29.03 35.67
N ALA A 597 33.13 29.18 35.49
CA ALA A 597 33.76 29.38 34.20
C ALA A 597 33.23 28.39 33.13
N PRO A 598 33.15 28.83 31.86
CA PRO A 598 32.86 27.98 30.70
C PRO A 598 33.60 26.67 30.79
N GLN A 599 32.95 25.61 30.36
CA GLN A 599 33.61 24.33 30.17
C GLN A 599 33.71 24.06 28.68
N VAL A 600 34.89 23.63 28.26
CA VAL A 600 35.16 23.22 26.89
C VAL A 600 35.41 21.72 26.91
N ILE A 601 34.82 21.01 25.95
CA ILE A 601 35.21 19.65 25.62
C ILE A 601 36.17 19.79 24.43
N PRO A 602 37.47 19.51 24.60
CA PRO A 602 38.40 19.41 23.48
C PRO A 602 37.93 18.38 22.45
N SER A 603 38.59 18.32 21.29
CA SER A 603 38.34 17.22 20.36
C SER A 603 38.45 15.88 21.09
N HIS A 604 37.40 15.07 20.98
CA HIS A 604 37.32 13.72 21.54
C HIS A 604 37.01 12.71 20.44
N TYR A 605 37.65 12.90 19.29
CA TYR A 605 37.62 11.96 18.20
C TYR A 605 38.59 10.81 18.44
N ASP A 606 38.16 9.60 18.09
CA ASP A 606 38.97 8.40 18.08
C ASP A 606 38.83 7.71 16.71
N ALA A 607 39.94 7.50 16.02
CA ALA A 607 39.96 6.86 14.70
C ALA A 607 39.40 5.43 14.76
N ASP A 608 39.44 4.78 15.92
CA ASP A 608 38.87 3.46 16.10
C ASP A 608 37.33 3.45 15.95
N LEU A 609 36.65 4.60 16.07
CA LEU A 609 35.22 4.73 15.83
C LEU A 609 34.83 4.38 14.38
N GLU A 610 35.77 4.51 13.44
CA GLU A 610 35.58 4.22 12.03
C GLU A 610 35.96 2.78 11.65
N ASN A 611 36.52 2.01 12.58
CA ASN A 611 36.84 0.60 12.35
C ASN A 611 35.58 -0.28 12.31
N VAL A 612 35.68 -1.42 11.62
CA VAL A 612 34.57 -2.38 11.46
C VAL A 612 33.97 -2.74 12.82
N GLY A 613 32.65 -2.56 12.95
CA GLY A 613 31.88 -2.89 14.16
C GLY A 613 31.74 -1.76 15.19
N HIS A 614 32.40 -0.61 14.97
CA HIS A 614 32.27 0.57 15.83
C HIS A 614 31.14 1.52 15.37
N ALA A 615 30.78 2.48 16.21
CA ALA A 615 29.58 3.31 16.05
C ALA A 615 29.54 4.04 14.69
N ILE A 616 30.59 4.77 14.31
CA ILE A 616 30.59 5.53 13.05
C ILE A 616 30.61 4.61 11.83
N TYR A 617 31.37 3.52 11.89
CA TYR A 617 31.35 2.51 10.82
C TYR A 617 29.94 1.97 10.59
N ASN A 618 29.27 1.54 11.65
CA ASN A 618 27.93 0.94 11.57
C ASN A 618 26.91 1.94 11.03
N GLU A 619 26.95 3.20 11.48
CA GLU A 619 26.01 4.23 11.03
C GLU A 619 26.28 4.70 9.59
N ARG A 620 27.55 4.69 9.12
CA ARG A 620 27.87 4.91 7.70
C ARG A 620 27.31 3.80 6.82
N VAL A 621 27.45 2.54 7.26
CA VAL A 621 26.85 1.39 6.57
C VAL A 621 25.32 1.50 6.58
N ALA A 622 24.70 1.79 7.72
CA ALA A 622 23.24 1.97 7.82
C ALA A 622 22.75 3.11 6.91
N PHE A 623 23.46 4.24 6.86
CA PHE A 623 23.13 5.33 5.95
C PHE A 623 23.19 4.86 4.48
N ALA A 624 24.22 4.11 4.08
CA ALA A 624 24.28 3.55 2.73
C ALA A 624 23.15 2.53 2.47
N THR A 625 22.86 1.64 3.42
CA THR A 625 21.75 0.67 3.35
C THR A 625 20.46 1.38 2.98
N TYR A 626 20.05 2.37 3.77
CA TYR A 626 18.75 3.00 3.63
C TYR A 626 18.73 4.11 2.57
N ALA A 627 19.70 5.02 2.57
CA ALA A 627 19.71 6.17 1.66
C ALA A 627 20.24 5.83 0.28
N TYR A 628 21.22 4.92 0.13
CA TYR A 628 21.81 4.62 -1.18
C TYR A 628 21.25 3.35 -1.82
N LYS A 629 21.00 2.30 -1.03
CA LYS A 629 20.80 0.95 -1.54
C LYS A 629 19.41 0.37 -1.25
N PHE A 630 18.50 1.18 -0.73
CA PHE A 630 17.09 0.81 -0.54
C PHE A 630 16.87 -0.43 0.34
N GLY A 631 17.65 -0.58 1.42
CA GLY A 631 17.51 -1.70 2.36
C GLY A 631 18.27 -2.96 1.96
N GLN A 632 18.95 -2.97 0.81
CA GLN A 632 19.83 -4.08 0.42
C GLN A 632 21.06 -4.17 1.33
N ASN A 633 21.69 -5.35 1.37
CA ASN A 633 22.97 -5.53 2.06
C ASN A 633 24.02 -4.57 1.49
N THR A 634 24.68 -3.85 2.38
CA THR A 634 25.72 -2.87 2.04
C THR A 634 26.95 -3.03 2.89
N ASP A 635 28.07 -2.53 2.38
CA ASP A 635 29.30 -2.37 3.13
C ASP A 635 29.76 -0.90 3.19
N ILE A 636 30.92 -0.67 3.79
CA ILE A 636 31.50 0.67 3.90
C ILE A 636 31.90 1.26 2.54
N ASN A 637 32.20 0.44 1.53
CA ASN A 637 32.56 0.90 0.19
C ASN A 637 31.35 1.51 -0.52
N ASP A 638 30.14 0.99 -0.28
CA ASP A 638 28.91 1.59 -0.81
C ASP A 638 28.71 3.02 -0.28
N TYR A 639 29.02 3.25 1.01
CA TYR A 639 29.04 4.59 1.60
C TYR A 639 30.15 5.45 0.98
N SER A 640 31.42 5.02 1.08
CA SER A 640 32.58 5.81 0.67
C SER A 640 32.59 6.18 -0.80
N ASN A 641 32.04 5.32 -1.67
CA ASN A 641 31.95 5.58 -3.11
C ASN A 641 30.56 6.10 -3.54
N THR A 642 29.64 6.32 -2.60
CA THR A 642 28.27 6.81 -2.87
C THR A 642 27.56 5.94 -3.91
N VAL A 643 27.64 4.61 -3.75
CA VAL A 643 27.06 3.64 -4.68
C VAL A 643 25.55 3.58 -4.48
N LYS A 644 24.79 4.20 -5.38
CA LYS A 644 23.33 4.28 -5.32
C LYS A 644 22.67 3.22 -6.19
N THR A 645 21.58 2.63 -5.71
CA THR A 645 20.66 1.84 -6.54
C THR A 645 20.01 2.77 -7.57
N PRO A 646 20.09 2.45 -8.88
CA PRO A 646 19.45 3.26 -9.93
C PRO A 646 17.93 3.28 -9.77
N SER A 647 17.31 4.45 -9.97
CA SER A 647 15.84 4.62 -9.95
C SER A 647 15.13 3.65 -10.91
N ILE A 648 15.68 3.49 -12.12
CA ILE A 648 15.12 2.62 -13.17
C ILE A 648 15.09 1.13 -12.79
N SER A 649 15.92 0.70 -11.84
CA SER A 649 15.85 -0.68 -11.34
C SER A 649 14.75 -0.85 -10.30
N LEU A 650 14.30 0.24 -9.68
CA LEU A 650 13.24 0.25 -8.67
C LEU A 650 11.87 0.49 -9.29
N ILE A 651 11.78 1.41 -10.25
CA ILE A 651 10.56 1.76 -10.97
C ILE A 651 10.87 2.25 -12.38
N ASP A 652 10.20 1.67 -13.37
CA ASP A 652 10.28 2.05 -14.77
C ASP A 652 8.88 2.25 -15.36
N THR A 653 8.34 3.45 -15.19
CA THR A 653 7.01 3.80 -15.71
C THR A 653 6.95 3.87 -17.23
N SER A 654 8.10 3.84 -17.93
CA SER A 654 8.12 3.77 -19.40
C SER A 654 7.74 2.38 -19.93
N LYS A 655 7.78 1.35 -19.07
CA LYS A 655 7.39 -0.02 -19.36
C LYS A 655 5.92 -0.34 -19.08
N ILE A 656 5.12 0.66 -18.67
CA ILE A 656 3.67 0.47 -18.58
C ILE A 656 3.16 0.01 -19.96
N PRO A 657 2.46 -1.14 -20.05
CA PRO A 657 2.00 -1.68 -21.33
C PRO A 657 1.09 -0.70 -22.09
N THR A 658 1.17 -0.71 -23.42
CA THR A 658 0.40 0.24 -24.26
C THR A 658 -1.11 0.04 -24.21
N ASP A 659 -1.54 -1.17 -23.86
CA ASP A 659 -2.93 -1.58 -23.65
C ASP A 659 -3.41 -1.37 -22.20
N TYR A 660 -2.53 -0.90 -21.31
CA TYR A 660 -2.92 -0.53 -19.96
C TYR A 660 -3.78 0.74 -19.98
N GLU A 661 -5.08 0.58 -19.71
CA GLU A 661 -6.00 1.71 -19.55
C GLU A 661 -6.32 1.95 -18.08
N LEU A 662 -5.84 3.08 -17.54
CA LEU A 662 -6.10 3.49 -16.16
C LEU A 662 -7.60 3.54 -15.80
N LYS A 663 -8.48 3.83 -16.77
CA LYS A 663 -9.94 3.85 -16.56
C LYS A 663 -10.50 2.48 -16.20
N ASN A 664 -9.86 1.39 -16.64
CA ASN A 664 -10.30 0.01 -16.34
C ASN A 664 -10.05 -0.37 -14.87
N GLN A 665 -9.34 0.46 -14.11
CA GLN A 665 -9.16 0.28 -12.67
C GLN A 665 -10.38 0.78 -11.88
N GLN A 666 -11.28 1.55 -12.50
CA GLN A 666 -12.48 2.03 -11.83
C GLN A 666 -13.35 0.86 -11.35
N ASN A 667 -13.94 0.99 -10.16
CA ASN A 667 -14.76 -0.02 -9.48
C ASN A 667 -14.06 -1.31 -9.01
N LYS A 668 -12.72 -1.41 -9.09
CA LYS A 668 -12.00 -2.58 -8.58
C LYS A 668 -11.89 -2.64 -7.04
N GLY A 669 -12.10 -1.52 -6.33
CA GLY A 669 -11.98 -1.43 -4.86
C GLY A 669 -10.53 -1.23 -4.40
N GLU A 670 -9.58 -1.89 -5.05
CA GLU A 670 -8.14 -1.71 -4.93
C GLU A 670 -7.57 -1.27 -6.30
N TYR A 671 -6.79 -0.19 -6.33
CA TYR A 671 -6.44 0.49 -7.58
C TYR A 671 -4.95 0.44 -7.89
N ALA A 672 -4.58 -0.04 -9.09
CA ALA A 672 -3.30 0.31 -9.72
C ALA A 672 -3.42 1.68 -10.36
N ILE A 673 -2.80 2.73 -9.80
CA ILE A 673 -2.85 4.07 -10.38
C ILE A 673 -1.51 4.36 -11.03
N PHE A 674 -1.32 3.84 -12.24
CA PHE A 674 -0.05 3.92 -12.97
C PHE A 674 -0.10 4.96 -14.09
N ASN A 675 0.92 5.81 -14.14
CA ASN A 675 1.06 6.90 -15.11
C ASN A 675 2.50 7.00 -15.64
N GLY A 676 2.66 6.79 -16.95
CA GLY A 676 3.96 6.93 -17.64
C GLY A 676 4.27 8.35 -18.13
N ASP A 677 3.31 9.28 -18.06
CA ASP A 677 3.45 10.63 -18.59
C ASP A 677 3.93 11.60 -17.51
N ASN A 678 5.17 12.07 -17.65
CA ASN A 678 5.79 12.99 -16.70
C ASN A 678 5.20 14.41 -16.71
N THR A 679 4.39 14.75 -17.71
CA THR A 679 3.69 16.03 -17.80
C THR A 679 2.35 15.99 -17.06
N LYS A 680 1.86 14.80 -16.70
CA LYS A 680 0.60 14.61 -15.99
C LYS A 680 0.79 14.49 -14.49
N GLU A 681 0.16 15.38 -13.76
CA GLU A 681 0.03 15.31 -12.31
C GLU A 681 -1.11 14.37 -11.91
N ILE A 682 -0.88 13.49 -10.93
CA ILE A 682 -1.96 12.77 -10.24
C ILE A 682 -2.47 13.66 -9.11
N ARG A 683 -3.70 14.15 -9.23
CA ARG A 683 -4.36 14.96 -8.21
C ARG A 683 -5.40 14.14 -7.47
N ILE A 684 -5.29 14.06 -6.14
CA ILE A 684 -6.19 13.30 -5.28
C ILE A 684 -7.11 14.28 -4.54
N THR A 685 -8.41 14.16 -4.77
CA THR A 685 -9.45 15.02 -4.20
C THR A 685 -10.60 14.20 -3.65
N LYS A 686 -11.44 14.82 -2.81
CA LYS A 686 -12.68 14.18 -2.34
C LYS A 686 -13.78 14.34 -3.39
N SER A 687 -14.56 13.29 -3.59
CA SER A 687 -15.70 13.27 -4.50
C SER A 687 -16.87 14.06 -3.94
N ALA A 688 -17.56 14.81 -4.81
CA ALA A 688 -18.71 15.63 -4.43
C ALA A 688 -20.01 14.83 -4.32
N ASP A 689 -20.14 13.73 -5.08
CA ASP A 689 -21.28 12.82 -5.05
C ASP A 689 -21.00 11.54 -4.27
N GLY A 690 -19.77 11.37 -3.79
CA GLY A 690 -19.39 10.33 -2.84
C GLY A 690 -18.94 9.02 -3.47
N GLU A 691 -18.78 8.98 -4.79
CA GLU A 691 -18.26 7.82 -5.53
C GLU A 691 -16.77 7.99 -5.87
N ASP A 692 -16.04 6.86 -5.88
CA ASP A 692 -14.66 6.80 -6.35
C ASP A 692 -14.61 6.93 -7.88
N ARG A 693 -13.75 7.82 -8.40
CA ARG A 693 -13.62 8.06 -9.85
C ARG A 693 -12.19 8.34 -10.25
N ILE A 694 -11.86 7.87 -11.46
CA ILE A 694 -10.58 8.18 -12.11
C ILE A 694 -10.87 8.94 -13.40
N ASN A 695 -10.40 10.19 -13.48
CA ASN A 695 -10.56 11.01 -14.67
C ASN A 695 -9.21 11.44 -15.24
N SER A 696 -8.87 10.92 -16.42
CA SER A 696 -7.65 11.22 -17.16
C SER A 696 -7.88 12.04 -18.45
N SER A 697 -9.03 12.71 -18.60
CA SER A 697 -9.36 13.48 -19.81
C SER A 697 -8.56 14.76 -19.97
N ASP A 698 -8.06 15.33 -18.87
CA ASP A 698 -7.23 16.53 -18.90
C ASP A 698 -5.82 16.18 -19.44
N PRO A 699 -5.24 17.00 -20.32
CA PRO A 699 -3.91 16.74 -20.87
C PRO A 699 -2.79 16.79 -19.82
N ASN A 700 -2.98 17.44 -18.68
CA ASN A 700 -1.94 17.65 -17.66
C ASN A 700 -2.30 17.06 -16.29
N ILE A 701 -3.53 16.58 -16.09
CA ILE A 701 -4.01 16.12 -14.78
C ILE A 701 -4.75 14.79 -14.90
N ILE A 702 -4.43 13.87 -14.01
CA ILE A 702 -5.21 12.67 -13.71
C ILE A 702 -5.86 12.92 -12.36
N ASN A 703 -7.17 13.17 -12.35
CA ASN A 703 -7.91 13.44 -11.13
C ASN A 703 -8.47 12.13 -10.54
N ILE A 704 -8.05 11.81 -9.31
CA ILE A 704 -8.53 10.68 -8.51
C ILE A 704 -9.48 11.25 -7.46
N GLN A 705 -10.77 10.98 -7.61
CA GLN A 705 -11.80 11.43 -6.68
C GLN A 705 -12.11 10.29 -5.71
N VAL A 706 -11.93 10.53 -4.41
CA VAL A 706 -12.15 9.54 -3.34
C VAL A 706 -13.55 9.73 -2.75
N GLY A 707 -14.30 8.65 -2.60
CA GLY A 707 -15.68 8.64 -2.14
C GLY A 707 -15.89 9.09 -0.69
N ASN A 708 -17.13 8.97 -0.20
CA ASN A 708 -17.55 9.53 1.10
C ASN A 708 -16.79 8.98 2.32
N ASN A 709 -16.22 7.78 2.22
CA ASN A 709 -15.43 7.18 3.29
C ASN A 709 -14.03 7.83 3.43
N GLY A 710 -13.60 8.64 2.46
CA GLY A 710 -12.27 9.26 2.40
C GLY A 710 -11.13 8.26 2.27
N LYS A 711 -11.40 6.99 1.92
CA LYS A 711 -10.40 5.91 1.90
C LYS A 711 -10.09 5.50 0.47
N LEU A 712 -8.83 5.64 0.07
CA LEU A 712 -8.29 5.15 -1.18
C LEU A 712 -7.38 3.95 -0.90
N LYS A 713 -7.65 2.79 -1.50
CA LYS A 713 -6.75 1.63 -1.46
C LYS A 713 -6.01 1.55 -2.78
N ALA A 714 -4.75 1.94 -2.83
CA ALA A 714 -4.06 2.05 -4.11
C ALA A 714 -2.55 1.88 -4.01
N VAL A 715 -1.96 1.34 -5.08
CA VAL A 715 -0.55 1.53 -5.41
C VAL A 715 -0.49 2.59 -6.51
N ILE A 716 0.12 3.73 -6.19
CA ILE A 716 0.25 4.86 -7.10
C ILE A 716 1.68 4.88 -7.62
N ALA A 717 1.86 4.76 -8.94
CA ALA A 717 3.18 4.75 -9.59
C ALA A 717 3.17 5.75 -10.75
N THR A 718 3.98 6.82 -10.69
CA THR A 718 3.87 7.91 -11.66
C THR A 718 5.19 8.54 -12.06
N ALA A 719 5.34 8.85 -13.35
CA ALA A 719 6.44 9.66 -13.88
C ALA A 719 6.29 11.15 -13.53
N GLY A 720 5.06 11.61 -13.27
CA GLY A 720 4.74 13.01 -12.93
C GLY A 720 4.56 13.22 -11.43
N ASN A 721 4.10 14.43 -11.06
CA ASN A 721 3.87 14.81 -9.67
C ASN A 721 2.60 14.16 -9.07
N VAL A 722 2.52 14.13 -7.75
CA VAL A 722 1.32 13.74 -6.99
C VAL A 722 0.92 14.89 -6.08
N SER A 723 -0.36 15.25 -6.05
CA SER A 723 -0.93 16.23 -5.11
C SER A 723 -2.12 15.66 -4.33
N ILE A 724 -2.17 15.97 -3.03
CA ILE A 724 -3.31 15.67 -2.14
C ILE A 724 -3.93 17.01 -1.70
N GLU A 725 -5.11 17.31 -2.24
CA GLU A 725 -5.71 18.66 -2.15
C GLU A 725 -7.04 18.70 -1.37
N SER A 726 -7.45 17.60 -0.73
CA SER A 726 -8.69 17.56 0.07
C SER A 726 -8.47 16.95 1.45
N ASP A 727 -9.13 17.54 2.44
CA ASP A 727 -9.04 17.12 3.84
C ASP A 727 -9.62 15.70 4.06
N ASP A 728 -9.19 15.06 5.14
CA ASP A 728 -9.69 13.76 5.62
C ASP A 728 -9.52 12.60 4.62
N ILE A 729 -8.40 12.58 3.88
CA ILE A 729 -8.04 11.49 2.98
C ILE A 729 -7.17 10.46 3.72
N THR A 730 -7.50 9.18 3.57
CA THR A 730 -6.69 8.04 4.01
C THR A 730 -6.32 7.21 2.79
N ILE A 731 -5.03 7.05 2.52
CA ILE A 731 -4.49 6.17 1.48
C ILE A 731 -3.97 4.92 2.18
N ASN A 732 -4.39 3.74 1.74
CA ASN A 732 -3.83 2.45 2.17
C ASN A 732 -3.13 1.82 0.96
N GLY A 733 -1.85 1.49 1.10
CA GLY A 733 -0.97 1.07 0.02
C GLY A 733 0.29 1.91 -0.01
N CYS A 734 0.71 2.39 -1.19
CA CYS A 734 1.91 3.23 -1.29
C CYS A 734 1.86 4.23 -2.47
N ILE A 735 2.68 5.28 -2.37
CA ILE A 735 2.88 6.28 -3.41
C ILE A 735 4.33 6.26 -3.86
N ILE A 736 4.53 6.09 -5.15
CA ILE A 736 5.83 5.95 -5.79
C ILE A 736 5.87 6.91 -6.98
N THR A 737 6.79 7.87 -6.93
CA THR A 737 7.12 8.66 -8.13
C THR A 737 8.31 8.02 -8.84
N ALA A 738 8.56 8.37 -10.10
CA ALA A 738 9.71 7.91 -10.86
C ALA A 738 10.60 9.10 -11.27
N GLU A 739 11.85 8.79 -11.59
CA GLU A 739 12.71 9.72 -12.30
C GLU A 739 12.33 9.76 -13.79
N SER A 740 12.40 10.95 -14.36
CA SER A 740 12.21 11.23 -15.77
C SER A 740 13.40 11.99 -16.33
N TYR A 741 13.69 11.76 -17.60
CA TYR A 741 14.71 12.52 -18.33
C TYR A 741 14.06 13.67 -19.09
N LEU A 742 14.36 14.91 -18.67
CA LEU A 742 13.93 16.13 -19.36
C LEU A 742 15.14 17.00 -19.68
N ASN A 743 15.35 17.34 -20.96
CA ASN A 743 16.44 18.23 -21.40
C ASN A 743 17.84 17.84 -20.88
N ASN A 744 18.19 16.54 -20.91
CA ASN A 744 19.43 15.98 -20.36
C ASN A 744 19.61 16.18 -18.83
N LYS A 745 18.53 16.46 -18.08
CA LYS A 745 18.50 16.49 -16.62
C LYS A 745 17.57 15.40 -16.11
N ILE A 746 18.00 14.71 -15.05
CA ILE A 746 17.15 13.81 -14.27
C ILE A 746 16.27 14.69 -13.38
N ILE A 747 14.96 14.52 -13.50
CA ILE A 747 13.95 15.16 -12.66
C ILE A 747 13.09 14.07 -12.02
N GLY A 748 12.83 14.15 -10.72
CA GLY A 748 11.90 13.24 -10.05
C GLY A 748 10.53 13.89 -9.89
N GLY A 749 9.47 13.07 -9.88
CA GLY A 749 8.13 13.56 -9.53
C GLY A 749 8.05 13.97 -8.06
N ASP A 750 7.50 15.17 -7.81
CA ASP A 750 7.28 15.71 -6.46
C ASP A 750 5.97 15.17 -5.85
N LEU A 751 5.93 15.09 -4.51
CA LEU A 751 4.72 14.88 -3.73
C LEU A 751 4.35 16.18 -2.99
N ASN A 752 3.16 16.71 -3.27
CA ASN A 752 2.62 17.91 -2.62
C ASN A 752 1.41 17.55 -1.76
N ILE A 753 1.45 17.90 -0.47
CA ILE A 753 0.35 17.68 0.47
C ILE A 753 -0.07 19.05 0.99
N ASP A 754 -1.26 19.49 0.58
CA ASP A 754 -1.81 20.80 0.89
C ASP A 754 -3.17 20.69 1.61
N ALA A 755 -3.42 19.54 2.25
CA ALA A 755 -4.68 19.19 2.90
C ALA A 755 -4.50 18.62 4.32
N ASN A 756 -5.50 18.80 5.18
CA ASN A 756 -5.50 18.41 6.58
C ASN A 756 -5.98 16.97 6.81
N ASN A 757 -5.60 16.38 7.94
CA ASN A 757 -5.99 15.05 8.39
C ASN A 757 -5.70 13.94 7.37
N VAL A 758 -4.60 14.07 6.64
CA VAL A 758 -4.15 13.09 5.64
C VAL A 758 -3.46 11.92 6.35
N LYS A 759 -3.84 10.70 5.99
CA LYS A 759 -3.20 9.46 6.46
C LYS A 759 -2.68 8.66 5.27
N ILE A 760 -1.44 8.20 5.33
CA ILE A 760 -0.84 7.35 4.31
C ILE A 760 -0.32 6.11 5.01
N ASN A 761 -1.07 5.02 4.87
CA ASN A 761 -0.78 3.76 5.53
C ASN A 761 -0.14 2.80 4.54
N TYR A 762 1.08 2.35 4.84
CA TYR A 762 1.62 1.14 4.26
C TYR A 762 0.69 -0.03 4.62
N ASP A 763 0.17 -0.67 3.57
CA ASP A 763 -0.77 -1.79 3.68
C ASP A 763 -0.30 -2.89 2.71
N PRO A 764 0.44 -3.91 3.22
CA PRO A 764 1.00 -4.96 2.38
C PRO A 764 -0.10 -5.79 1.69
N GLU A 765 -1.25 -6.00 2.34
CA GLU A 765 -2.37 -6.74 1.76
C GLU A 765 -2.93 -6.01 0.53
N VAL A 766 -3.04 -4.67 0.59
CA VAL A 766 -3.47 -3.87 -0.57
C VAL A 766 -2.44 -3.93 -1.70
N ILE A 767 -1.14 -3.89 -1.38
CA ILE A 767 -0.08 -3.95 -2.39
C ILE A 767 -0.10 -5.31 -3.10
N GLU A 768 -0.16 -6.40 -2.35
CA GLU A 768 -0.22 -7.77 -2.87
C GLU A 768 -1.47 -7.99 -3.73
N MET A 769 -2.65 -7.48 -3.31
CA MET A 769 -3.87 -7.55 -4.13
C MET A 769 -3.74 -6.75 -5.44
N VAL A 770 -3.16 -5.55 -5.40
CA VAL A 770 -2.95 -4.74 -6.61
C VAL A 770 -1.93 -5.38 -7.54
N GLU A 771 -0.86 -5.99 -7.01
CA GLU A 771 0.12 -6.78 -7.77
C GLU A 771 -0.58 -7.95 -8.46
N ALA A 772 -1.33 -8.77 -7.73
CA ALA A 772 -2.01 -9.95 -8.26
C ALA A 772 -3.04 -9.60 -9.35
N GLN A 773 -3.74 -8.47 -9.22
CA GLN A 773 -4.71 -8.01 -10.22
C GLN A 773 -4.08 -7.40 -11.48
N ASN A 774 -2.78 -7.07 -11.43
CA ASN A 774 -2.09 -6.36 -12.51
C ASN A 774 -0.70 -6.95 -12.78
N THR A 775 -0.50 -8.26 -12.60
CA THR A 775 0.80 -8.93 -12.53
C THR A 775 1.78 -8.50 -13.62
N ASP A 776 1.38 -8.58 -14.90
CA ASP A 776 2.28 -8.22 -16.00
C ASP A 776 2.68 -6.75 -15.99
N THR A 777 1.73 -5.86 -15.70
CA THR A 777 2.00 -4.43 -15.62
C THR A 777 2.85 -4.10 -14.39
N PHE A 778 2.55 -4.73 -13.25
CA PHE A 778 3.29 -4.56 -12.01
C PHE A 778 4.74 -5.04 -12.18
N ASN A 779 4.93 -6.24 -12.73
CA ASN A 779 6.23 -6.81 -13.10
C ASN A 779 6.97 -5.92 -14.11
N ALA A 780 6.27 -5.36 -15.11
CA ALA A 780 6.90 -4.47 -16.09
C ALA A 780 7.41 -3.17 -15.44
N VAL A 781 6.65 -2.61 -14.50
CA VAL A 781 6.97 -1.35 -13.81
C VAL A 781 8.03 -1.54 -12.72
N PHE A 782 7.99 -2.62 -11.93
CA PHE A 782 8.84 -2.82 -10.75
C PHE A 782 9.88 -3.96 -10.87
N GLY A 783 9.81 -4.79 -11.92
CA GLY A 783 10.60 -6.02 -12.10
C GLY A 783 12.11 -5.88 -12.24
N GLY A 784 12.66 -4.66 -12.14
CA GLY A 784 14.10 -4.42 -12.20
C GLY A 784 14.87 -4.79 -10.93
N SER A 785 14.21 -4.88 -9.77
CA SER A 785 14.86 -5.19 -8.49
C SER A 785 13.88 -5.82 -7.49
N ILE A 786 14.04 -7.12 -7.28
CA ILE A 786 13.31 -7.92 -6.29
C ILE A 786 14.16 -8.10 -5.03
N VAL A 787 13.52 -8.22 -3.87
CA VAL A 787 14.17 -8.60 -2.62
C VAL A 787 14.69 -10.02 -2.77
N ALA A 788 15.99 -10.24 -2.56
CA ALA A 788 16.57 -11.57 -2.68
C ALA A 788 15.97 -12.50 -1.61
N ASP A 789 15.25 -13.53 -2.06
CA ASP A 789 14.63 -14.53 -1.20
C ASP A 789 15.73 -15.26 -0.39
N THR A 790 15.77 -15.00 0.91
CA THR A 790 16.78 -15.57 1.80
C THR A 790 16.29 -16.84 2.51
N ASP A 791 15.06 -17.28 2.25
CA ASP A 791 14.43 -18.42 2.94
C ASP A 791 14.14 -19.60 2.00
N ASN A 792 15.15 -20.04 1.24
CA ASN A 792 15.14 -21.35 0.57
C ASN A 792 15.47 -22.50 1.54
N ASN A 793 14.89 -22.49 2.74
CA ASN A 793 15.01 -23.60 3.70
C ASN A 793 13.88 -23.61 4.73
N SER A 794 12.65 -23.94 4.31
CA SER A 794 11.73 -24.59 5.25
C SER A 794 10.93 -25.69 4.57
N ASN A 795 10.99 -26.84 5.23
CA ASN A 795 10.47 -28.13 4.83
C ASN A 795 9.02 -28.08 4.35
N ASN A 796 8.74 -28.84 3.28
CA ASN A 796 7.42 -29.40 2.98
C ASN A 796 6.88 -30.16 4.19
N THR A 797 6.22 -29.46 5.11
CA THR A 797 5.22 -30.06 5.98
C THR A 797 3.90 -29.93 5.25
N SER A 798 3.44 -31.05 4.70
CA SER A 798 2.09 -31.28 4.24
C SER A 798 1.11 -30.98 5.38
N ASP A 799 0.62 -29.75 5.43
CA ASP A 799 -0.50 -29.38 6.30
C ASP A 799 -1.77 -29.61 5.50
N THR A 800 -2.49 -30.66 5.90
CA THR A 800 -3.82 -30.96 5.39
C THR A 800 -4.81 -30.00 6.06
N GLY A 801 -5.43 -29.13 5.26
CA GLY A 801 -6.78 -28.65 5.54
C GLY A 801 -6.92 -27.14 5.72
N ASP A 802 -7.79 -26.59 4.86
CA ASP A 802 -8.50 -25.32 5.01
C ASP A 802 -7.70 -24.04 4.68
N GLY A 803 -7.42 -23.84 3.39
CA GLY A 803 -7.02 -22.53 2.88
C GLY A 803 -8.10 -21.48 3.17
N THR A 804 -7.73 -20.40 3.85
CA THR A 804 -8.65 -19.32 4.26
C THR A 804 -9.34 -18.69 3.06
N VAL A 805 -10.65 -18.95 2.93
CA VAL A 805 -11.53 -18.34 1.94
C VAL A 805 -11.74 -16.87 2.31
N ASN A 806 -11.20 -15.93 1.51
CA ASN A 806 -11.32 -14.50 1.77
C ASN A 806 -11.79 -13.76 0.51
N TYR A 807 -13.08 -13.84 0.20
CA TYR A 807 -13.70 -13.10 -0.90
C TYR A 807 -14.97 -12.38 -0.43
N ASN A 808 -15.29 -11.25 -1.07
CA ASN A 808 -16.55 -10.54 -0.84
C ASN A 808 -17.58 -10.95 -1.90
N LEU A 809 -18.63 -11.67 -1.49
CA LEU A 809 -19.69 -12.15 -2.39
C LEU A 809 -20.33 -11.03 -3.23
N LYS A 810 -20.37 -9.79 -2.74
CA LYS A 810 -20.92 -8.65 -3.48
C LYS A 810 -20.15 -8.33 -4.77
N ASN A 811 -18.89 -8.75 -4.87
CA ASN A 811 -18.09 -8.55 -6.07
C ASN A 811 -18.48 -9.56 -7.17
N PHE A 812 -19.16 -10.65 -6.81
CA PHE A 812 -19.52 -11.74 -7.73
C PHE A 812 -21.02 -11.91 -7.90
N LEU A 813 -21.85 -11.28 -7.05
CA LEU A 813 -23.30 -11.38 -7.11
C LEU A 813 -23.94 -9.99 -7.11
N GLU A 814 -24.47 -9.58 -8.27
CA GLU A 814 -25.16 -8.30 -8.47
C GLU A 814 -26.68 -8.46 -8.44
N ASP A 815 -27.36 -7.58 -7.69
CA ASP A 815 -28.82 -7.46 -7.71
C ASP A 815 -29.26 -6.53 -8.83
N LYS A 816 -29.99 -7.03 -9.83
CA LYS A 816 -30.38 -6.21 -10.99
C LYS A 816 -31.76 -5.57 -10.83
N LEU A 817 -32.80 -6.36 -10.57
CA LEU A 817 -34.20 -5.93 -10.72
C LEU A 817 -35.13 -6.74 -9.80
N TRP A 818 -36.03 -6.04 -9.08
CA TRP A 818 -37.13 -6.64 -8.31
C TRP A 818 -38.47 -6.16 -8.85
N LYS A 819 -39.46 -7.06 -9.00
CA LYS A 819 -40.81 -6.69 -9.45
C LYS A 819 -41.91 -7.55 -8.80
N ILE A 820 -43.10 -6.95 -8.71
CA ILE A 820 -44.34 -7.63 -8.33
C ILE A 820 -45.04 -8.11 -9.61
N ASN A 821 -45.21 -9.42 -9.78
CA ASN A 821 -45.92 -9.99 -10.92
C ASN A 821 -47.44 -10.02 -10.72
N LYS A 822 -47.91 -10.26 -9.48
CA LYS A 822 -49.35 -10.35 -9.17
C LYS A 822 -49.67 -10.05 -7.71
#